data_AF-A0A2G7FWR3-F1
#
_entry.id   AF-A0A2G7FWR3-F1
#
_cell.length_a   1.000
_cell.length_b   1.000
_cell.length_c   1.000
_cell.angle_alpha   90.00
_cell.angle_beta   90.00
_cell.angle_gamma   90.00
#
_symmetry.space_group_name_H-M   'P 1'
#
loop_
_entity.id
_entity.type
_entity.pdbx_description
1 polymer ?
#
loop_
_entity_poly.entity_id
_entity_poly.type
_entity_poly.pdbx_seq_one_letter_code
_entity_poly.pdbx_strand_id
1 'polypeptide(L)'
;MDTTTNEVDPNSFVKLDAFTRKTYRDVYAAIDPTRPELSQAGKVIVITGGSRGLGRSSFAASFARANADAIVLLARSSINLAQTEKLIKDINPSTYVLSIALDICDEAKVKGAFEKIKDLFGVPHVLVNNAGVLPAQGTITDQNSNQWWETHEVNVRGTYNVTKTFLQMTGPNPANPTTIINVTSAAGHIVAQGMSAYCLTKLAITQFTAFLKNEYPGITSVSLHPGMILTDMGSSVLWLEPFMRDTAGLSGGTAVWLSTGDKAFLSGRYVAANWDVVELEMRKEEIIRDNLLTWGDWAKTTAWGLWIIDAIAAAAVTASLSFILISQHYVTSLERITALQLLPIAATIVASGVGAEIADILPNTQHAMGTVIVSYVLWGMSTPMAMMILVIYYQRLAVHKLPSRETIDTTDYEFPFLEEVYTPAEQPKIDFVFVHGLNPRGRVDHAFETWTHQNGTFWPRDYLPQDIPQARVFVYGYNSYVTNPQVMSNASVKDHANTLLNLLDLERSPQVNARPPKIIFIGHSLGGLVIKQALLNAQEDPKYTSIRTGTYGLVFFGTPHHGTKGVELGKIAAKVAKFVSKGHASNDLLDCLEHNSLFTRQMSSRFCHQLEDYRVISFIEGKEVLLGGAGPASISHLVVDEESAILGLPGNRETRLKLDADHSQMCKVGSRGAMYKLIKGNIKQIADQLLVTEQGYITQPSPSPRAGPPLPPRHTNSSAPYPPPSITSQAATKRVIGTLYNPFDNDPRSIEAAAHKNNWKWDDARRVEYTIFQEHLRTLGADHHSTLQVGYNLAEIDLESGYIGKAAEWCQWVSNNSQRVLDKRHPLTMRAESLMGEILVSQGKQQEGESVCANVLARQQMTIGEDDIDTLETRRRLATAYSSVERREEGIATAEKRTESLKRLLGENHIKTYASVLDTIELIVAKLSSSNEAMAIARFHTGTEDIVNVVQEASREMNNLLGPRHPLSIRSLRLLGACQIFASGGLTEPSETLRRALATAEENLGADNPETIHIVVYMGLMYAKQSNPYSYLVSQQNLELAMPWFRRYLDWAKSRDILSSPDPQAILGMIANMYMAKREYQQAQNYYEQLVSACQKGNTPVPADVQNMLQLCRMNTRLMSPYTSSSGFESLLSSFKRL
;
A
#
# COMPACT_ATOMS: atom_id res chain seq x y z
N MET A 1 47.30 -9.09 17.53
CA MET A 1 47.70 -10.17 18.45
C MET A 1 47.17 -11.48 17.88
N ASP A 2 47.93 -12.54 18.12
CA ASP A 2 47.96 -13.83 17.44
C ASP A 2 46.63 -14.54 17.17
N THR A 3 46.60 -15.18 16.00
CA THR A 3 45.57 -16.10 15.49
C THR A 3 45.83 -17.55 15.92
N THR A 4 45.92 -17.81 17.22
CA THR A 4 45.90 -19.17 17.77
C THR A 4 45.36 -19.12 19.21
N THR A 5 44.20 -19.75 19.42
CA THR A 5 43.38 -19.82 20.66
C THR A 5 42.82 -18.49 21.19
N ASN A 6 41.78 -17.95 20.54
CA ASN A 6 40.94 -16.92 21.17
C ASN A 6 39.92 -17.60 22.10
N GLU A 7 40.35 -17.98 23.31
CA GLU A 7 39.39 -18.11 24.42
C GLU A 7 38.73 -16.75 24.63
N VAL A 8 37.46 -16.67 24.26
CA VAL A 8 36.65 -15.47 24.45
C VAL A 8 36.41 -15.31 25.94
N ASP A 9 36.90 -14.22 26.57
CA ASP A 9 36.66 -13.95 27.99
C ASP A 9 35.14 -13.89 28.24
N PRO A 10 34.56 -14.84 28.99
CA PRO A 10 33.12 -14.86 29.20
C PRO A 10 32.65 -13.58 29.89
N ASN A 11 33.54 -12.86 30.60
CA ASN A 11 33.25 -11.61 31.33
C ASN A 11 33.25 -10.34 30.48
N SER A 12 33.56 -10.39 29.18
CA SER A 12 33.72 -9.18 28.37
C SER A 12 32.51 -8.25 28.42
N PHE A 13 31.28 -8.76 28.24
CA PHE A 13 30.07 -7.94 28.27
C PHE A 13 29.76 -7.37 29.65
N VAL A 14 29.95 -8.15 30.72
CA VAL A 14 29.71 -7.69 32.10
C VAL A 14 30.71 -6.60 32.51
N LYS A 15 31.97 -6.70 32.06
CA LYS A 15 32.98 -5.67 32.27
C LYS A 15 32.68 -4.40 31.46
N LEU A 16 32.18 -4.56 30.23
CA LEU A 16 31.84 -3.44 29.34
C LEU A 16 30.65 -2.63 29.86
N ASP A 17 29.62 -3.30 30.40
CA ASP A 17 28.42 -2.66 30.96
C ASP A 17 28.58 -2.29 32.45
N ALA A 18 29.79 -2.39 33.03
CA ALA A 18 30.00 -2.18 34.46
C ALA A 18 29.93 -0.69 34.86
N PHE A 19 28.93 -0.33 35.66
CA PHE A 19 28.85 1.00 36.30
C PHE A 19 29.44 1.01 37.72
N THR A 20 29.32 -0.11 38.43
CA THR A 20 29.90 -0.32 39.76
C THR A 20 31.28 -0.96 39.66
N ARG A 21 32.16 -0.70 40.62
CA ARG A 21 33.52 -1.27 40.63
C ARG A 21 33.51 -2.78 40.73
N LYS A 22 32.57 -3.32 41.51
CA LYS A 22 32.31 -4.76 41.59
C LYS A 22 31.11 -5.12 40.72
N THR A 23 31.22 -6.25 40.04
CA THR A 23 30.12 -6.86 39.30
C THR A 23 29.99 -8.33 39.69
N TYR A 24 28.77 -8.83 39.63
CA TYR A 24 28.42 -10.19 40.01
C TYR A 24 27.74 -10.90 38.84
N ARG A 25 27.94 -12.22 38.79
CA ARG A 25 27.26 -13.12 37.84
C ARG A 25 26.31 -14.10 38.55
N ASP A 26 26.28 -14.07 39.88
CA ASP A 26 25.43 -14.90 40.71
C ASP A 26 24.84 -14.07 41.85
N VAL A 27 23.82 -14.61 42.52
CA VAL A 27 23.22 -14.02 43.72
C VAL A 27 24.31 -13.80 44.77
N TYR A 28 24.38 -12.58 45.28
CA TYR A 28 25.30 -12.17 46.33
C TYR A 28 24.51 -11.63 47.52
N ALA A 29 25.18 -11.50 48.67
CA ALA A 29 24.53 -11.26 49.95
C ALA A 29 23.53 -10.10 49.96
N ALA A 30 23.76 -9.01 49.21
CA ALA A 30 22.86 -7.85 49.24
C ALA A 30 21.54 -8.04 48.48
N ILE A 31 21.45 -9.03 47.60
CA ILE A 31 20.26 -9.33 46.77
C ILE A 31 19.69 -10.73 47.02
N ASP A 32 20.19 -11.44 48.03
CA ASP A 32 19.70 -12.78 48.36
C ASP A 32 18.25 -12.70 48.86
N PRO A 33 17.27 -13.26 48.12
CA PRO A 33 15.86 -13.11 48.44
C PRO A 33 15.45 -13.76 49.77
N THR A 34 16.29 -14.62 50.36
CA THR A 34 16.02 -15.26 51.66
C THR A 34 16.28 -14.33 52.85
N ARG A 35 16.87 -13.17 52.62
CA ARG A 35 17.18 -12.22 53.68
C ARG A 35 15.92 -11.58 54.28
N PRO A 36 15.86 -11.44 55.62
CA PRO A 36 14.71 -10.79 56.27
C PRO A 36 14.46 -9.36 55.79
N GLU A 37 15.51 -8.58 55.47
CA GLU A 37 15.35 -7.20 55.02
C GLU A 37 14.76 -7.08 53.60
N LEU A 38 14.80 -8.18 52.83
CA LEU A 38 14.29 -8.27 51.48
C LEU A 38 12.89 -8.91 51.38
N SER A 39 12.29 -9.22 52.54
CA SER A 39 10.97 -9.82 52.62
C SER A 39 9.91 -9.04 51.85
N GLN A 40 9.05 -9.79 51.15
CA GLN A 40 7.91 -9.33 50.37
C GLN A 40 6.58 -9.73 51.03
N ALA A 41 6.62 -10.11 52.32
CA ALA A 41 5.40 -10.39 53.08
C ALA A 41 4.44 -9.20 53.03
N GLY A 42 3.15 -9.48 52.85
CA GLY A 42 2.10 -8.47 52.64
C GLY A 42 1.97 -7.96 51.20
N LYS A 43 2.84 -8.38 50.25
CA LYS A 43 2.83 -7.87 48.88
C LYS A 43 2.26 -8.85 47.86
N VAL A 44 1.65 -8.25 46.85
CA VAL A 44 1.09 -8.91 45.67
C VAL A 44 1.95 -8.55 44.46
N ILE A 45 2.52 -9.56 43.82
CA ILE A 45 3.49 -9.42 42.73
C ILE A 45 2.86 -9.90 41.43
N VAL A 46 2.85 -9.07 40.39
CA VAL A 46 2.34 -9.42 39.05
C VAL A 46 3.53 -9.61 38.10
N ILE A 47 3.62 -10.75 37.43
CA ILE A 47 4.74 -11.09 36.53
C ILE A 47 4.19 -11.46 35.15
N THR A 48 4.57 -10.70 34.12
CA THR A 48 4.27 -11.06 32.73
C THR A 48 5.33 -12.02 32.17
N GLY A 49 4.91 -12.94 31.31
CA GLY A 49 5.80 -13.97 30.77
C GLY A 49 6.23 -15.00 31.83
N GLY A 50 5.45 -15.18 32.90
CA GLY A 50 5.76 -16.05 34.04
C GLY A 50 5.81 -17.56 33.73
N SER A 51 5.50 -17.97 32.50
CA SER A 51 5.41 -19.39 32.14
C SER A 51 6.77 -20.04 31.83
N ARG A 52 7.85 -19.31 31.56
CA ARG A 52 9.16 -19.90 31.20
C ARG A 52 10.31 -18.90 31.38
N GLY A 53 11.54 -19.34 31.09
CA GLY A 53 12.74 -18.49 31.11
C GLY A 53 12.87 -17.72 32.43
N LEU A 54 13.25 -16.43 32.34
CA LEU A 54 13.40 -15.53 33.49
C LEU A 54 12.12 -15.42 34.33
N GLY A 55 10.94 -15.39 33.69
CA GLY A 55 9.67 -15.29 34.40
C GLY A 55 9.47 -16.40 35.43
N ARG A 56 9.84 -17.64 35.07
CA ARG A 56 9.72 -18.83 35.93
C ARG A 56 10.91 -19.00 36.88
N SER A 57 12.11 -19.09 36.33
CA SER A 57 13.30 -19.53 37.09
C SER A 57 13.98 -18.40 37.85
N SER A 58 13.71 -17.14 37.48
CA SER A 58 14.29 -15.95 38.09
C SER A 58 13.26 -15.22 38.95
N PHE A 59 12.32 -14.51 38.34
CA PHE A 59 11.43 -13.60 39.05
C PHE A 59 10.47 -14.35 39.99
N ALA A 60 9.67 -15.28 39.47
CA ALA A 60 8.70 -16.03 40.30
C ALA A 60 9.39 -16.79 41.44
N ALA A 61 10.50 -17.46 41.17
CA ALA A 61 11.25 -18.21 42.16
C ALA A 61 11.85 -17.29 43.26
N SER A 62 12.40 -16.13 42.91
CA SER A 62 12.97 -15.20 43.89
C SER A 62 11.91 -14.49 44.74
N PHE A 63 10.78 -14.07 44.16
CA PHE A 63 9.68 -13.50 44.94
C PHE A 63 9.03 -14.53 45.89
N ALA A 64 8.98 -15.81 45.50
CA ALA A 64 8.53 -16.88 46.39
C ALA A 64 9.49 -17.11 47.57
N ARG A 65 10.81 -17.13 47.31
CA ARG A 65 11.86 -17.20 48.37
C ARG A 65 11.82 -16.02 49.32
N ALA A 66 11.40 -14.85 48.83
CA ALA A 66 11.25 -13.64 49.62
C ALA A 66 9.90 -13.53 50.36
N ASN A 67 9.12 -14.61 50.48
CA ASN A 67 7.85 -14.64 51.21
C ASN A 67 6.78 -13.67 50.68
N ALA A 68 6.63 -13.52 49.37
CA ALA A 68 5.48 -12.80 48.81
C ALA A 68 4.15 -13.49 49.19
N ASP A 69 3.12 -12.70 49.55
CA ASP A 69 1.80 -13.23 49.92
C ASP A 69 1.07 -13.79 48.70
N ALA A 70 1.18 -13.10 47.56
CA ALA A 70 0.59 -13.55 46.30
C ALA A 70 1.50 -13.26 45.10
N ILE A 71 1.61 -14.23 44.20
CA ILE A 71 2.27 -14.09 42.89
C ILE A 71 1.25 -14.38 41.79
N VAL A 72 1.01 -13.38 40.95
CA VAL A 72 0.13 -13.46 39.77
C VAL A 72 0.99 -13.67 38.53
N LEU A 73 0.72 -14.73 37.78
CA LEU A 73 1.46 -15.10 36.58
C LEU A 73 0.60 -14.90 35.34
N LEU A 74 1.02 -14.00 34.45
CA LEU A 74 0.36 -13.73 33.18
C LEU A 74 1.19 -14.28 32.02
N ALA A 75 0.65 -15.24 31.27
CA ALA A 75 1.30 -15.78 30.07
C ALA A 75 0.31 -16.56 29.19
N ARG A 76 0.67 -16.87 27.94
CA ARG A 76 -0.24 -17.57 27.01
C ARG A 76 -0.49 -19.04 27.32
N SER A 77 0.49 -19.74 27.93
CA SER A 77 0.42 -21.20 28.13
C SER A 77 -0.02 -21.56 29.54
N SER A 78 -1.26 -22.04 29.68
CA SER A 78 -1.81 -22.54 30.94
C SER A 78 -1.00 -23.72 31.52
N ILE A 79 -0.54 -24.64 30.67
CA ILE A 79 0.25 -25.82 31.07
C ILE A 79 1.58 -25.38 31.70
N ASN A 80 2.28 -24.46 31.06
CA ASN A 80 3.56 -23.97 31.57
C ASN A 80 3.39 -23.07 32.80
N LEU A 81 2.26 -22.37 32.92
CA LEU A 81 1.92 -21.64 34.15
C LEU A 81 1.73 -22.60 35.33
N ALA A 82 1.05 -23.73 35.14
CA ALA A 82 0.89 -24.74 36.20
C ALA A 82 2.24 -25.30 36.69
N GLN A 83 3.23 -25.45 35.80
CA GLN A 83 4.60 -25.83 36.20
C GLN A 83 5.30 -24.75 37.03
N THR A 84 5.13 -23.47 36.66
CA THR A 84 5.66 -22.36 37.47
C THR A 84 4.97 -22.28 38.83
N GLU A 85 3.66 -22.48 38.87
CA GLU A 85 2.88 -22.53 40.10
C GLU A 85 3.37 -23.65 41.03
N LYS A 86 3.61 -24.85 40.50
CA LYS A 86 4.23 -25.94 41.26
C LYS A 86 5.60 -25.53 41.82
N LEU A 87 6.47 -24.93 41.00
CA LEU A 87 7.78 -24.45 41.45
C LEU A 87 7.67 -23.44 42.60
N ILE A 88 6.74 -22.48 42.51
CA ILE A 88 6.50 -21.50 43.58
C ILE A 88 6.06 -22.23 44.86
N LYS A 89 5.15 -23.20 44.74
CA LYS A 89 4.65 -23.98 45.90
C LYS A 89 5.72 -24.87 46.51
N ASP A 90 6.62 -25.43 45.71
CA ASP A 90 7.75 -26.23 46.20
C ASP A 90 8.76 -25.35 46.97
N ILE A 91 8.92 -24.08 46.56
CA ILE A 91 9.79 -23.10 47.24
C ILE A 91 9.13 -22.58 48.52
N ASN A 92 7.88 -22.14 48.42
CA ASN A 92 7.13 -21.56 49.51
C ASN A 92 5.63 -21.93 49.42
N PRO A 93 5.18 -22.92 50.18
CA PRO A 93 3.79 -23.38 50.13
C PRO A 93 2.76 -22.31 50.50
N SER A 94 3.13 -21.32 51.33
CA SER A 94 2.23 -20.29 51.84
C SER A 94 1.92 -19.20 50.82
N THR A 95 2.78 -18.95 49.84
CA THR A 95 2.55 -17.95 48.78
C THR A 95 1.36 -18.35 47.92
N TYR A 96 0.34 -17.50 47.83
CA TYR A 96 -0.79 -17.69 46.92
C TYR A 96 -0.32 -17.53 45.46
N VAL A 97 -0.80 -18.38 44.55
CA VAL A 97 -0.47 -18.26 43.13
C VAL A 97 -1.75 -18.09 42.33
N LEU A 98 -1.80 -17.05 41.50
CA LEU A 98 -2.87 -16.84 40.54
C LEU A 98 -2.31 -16.93 39.11
N SER A 99 -2.58 -18.05 38.45
CA SER A 99 -2.19 -18.28 37.06
C SER A 99 -3.30 -17.82 36.11
N ILE A 100 -3.03 -16.86 35.21
CA ILE A 100 -3.99 -16.38 34.21
C ILE A 100 -3.40 -16.55 32.81
N ALA A 101 -4.06 -17.40 32.01
CA ALA A 101 -3.69 -17.62 30.62
C ALA A 101 -4.23 -16.48 29.73
N LEU A 102 -3.34 -15.62 29.23
CA LEU A 102 -3.70 -14.51 28.34
C LEU A 102 -2.56 -14.08 27.43
N ASP A 103 -2.92 -13.34 26.37
CA ASP A 103 -1.99 -12.56 25.56
C ASP A 103 -1.99 -11.11 26.07
N ILE A 104 -0.81 -10.55 26.33
CA ILE A 104 -0.66 -9.18 26.87
C ILE A 104 -0.97 -8.11 25.82
N CYS A 105 -0.99 -8.46 24.53
CA CYS A 105 -1.43 -7.56 23.46
C CYS A 105 -2.96 -7.39 23.43
N ASP A 106 -3.71 -8.29 24.06
CA ASP A 106 -5.17 -8.24 24.17
C ASP A 106 -5.59 -7.38 25.38
N GLU A 107 -5.85 -6.10 25.13
CA GLU A 107 -6.18 -5.11 26.17
C GLU A 107 -7.42 -5.52 26.99
N ALA A 108 -8.42 -6.13 26.38
CA ALA A 108 -9.63 -6.56 27.08
C ALA A 108 -9.33 -7.70 28.07
N LYS A 109 -8.52 -8.69 27.66
CA LYS A 109 -8.09 -9.77 28.56
C LYS A 109 -7.16 -9.29 29.65
N VAL A 110 -6.26 -8.36 29.36
CA VAL A 110 -5.40 -7.72 30.37
C VAL A 110 -6.28 -7.00 31.41
N LYS A 111 -7.26 -6.21 30.96
CA LYS A 111 -8.20 -5.53 31.86
C LYS A 111 -8.95 -6.52 32.75
N GLY A 112 -9.53 -7.58 32.18
CA GLY A 112 -10.24 -8.61 32.94
C GLY A 112 -9.33 -9.37 33.93
N ALA A 113 -8.06 -9.56 33.60
CA ALA A 113 -7.09 -10.15 34.52
C ALA A 113 -6.83 -9.23 35.73
N PHE A 114 -6.69 -7.93 35.51
CA PHE A 114 -6.49 -6.94 36.58
C PHE A 114 -7.74 -6.71 37.43
N GLU A 115 -8.94 -6.81 36.85
CA GLU A 115 -10.19 -6.85 37.61
C GLU A 115 -10.21 -8.05 38.57
N LYS A 116 -9.82 -9.25 38.09
CA LYS A 116 -9.71 -10.43 38.94
C LYS A 116 -8.65 -10.30 40.05
N ILE A 117 -7.52 -9.65 39.75
CA ILE A 117 -6.48 -9.32 40.76
C ILE A 117 -7.06 -8.38 41.82
N LYS A 118 -7.81 -7.35 41.38
CA LYS A 118 -8.47 -6.40 42.27
C LYS A 118 -9.44 -7.07 43.22
N ASP A 119 -10.26 -7.97 42.72
CA ASP A 119 -11.30 -8.65 43.50
C ASP A 119 -10.70 -9.60 44.55
N LEU A 120 -9.56 -10.22 44.24
CA LEU A 120 -8.91 -11.19 45.13
C LEU A 120 -7.95 -10.54 46.13
N PHE A 121 -7.20 -9.53 45.71
CA PHE A 121 -6.08 -9.00 46.48
C PHE A 121 -6.06 -7.46 46.62
N GLY A 122 -6.98 -6.76 45.97
CA GLY A 122 -6.95 -5.31 45.88
C GLY A 122 -5.87 -4.80 44.93
N VAL A 123 -5.18 -3.72 45.31
CA VAL A 123 -4.18 -3.07 44.43
C VAL A 123 -2.85 -3.83 44.52
N PRO A 124 -2.29 -4.34 43.40
CA PRO A 124 -1.01 -5.01 43.40
C PRO A 124 0.15 -4.04 43.71
N HIS A 125 1.22 -4.56 44.31
CA HIS A 125 2.33 -3.75 44.82
C HIS A 125 3.51 -3.69 43.84
N VAL A 126 3.76 -4.78 43.12
CA VAL A 126 4.90 -4.90 42.20
C VAL A 126 4.41 -5.42 40.86
N LEU A 127 4.83 -4.76 39.78
CA LEU A 127 4.66 -5.25 38.41
C LEU A 127 6.03 -5.53 37.80
N VAL A 128 6.25 -6.76 37.33
CA VAL A 128 7.41 -7.15 36.55
C VAL A 128 6.99 -7.41 35.10
N ASN A 129 7.25 -6.43 34.24
CA ASN A 129 7.04 -6.55 32.81
C ASN A 129 8.22 -7.30 32.16
N ASN A 130 8.11 -8.63 32.14
CA ASN A 130 9.14 -9.54 31.63
C ASN A 130 8.77 -10.19 30.29
N ALA A 131 7.49 -10.26 29.92
CA ALA A 131 7.08 -10.83 28.65
C ALA A 131 7.78 -10.15 27.47
N GLY A 132 8.30 -10.95 26.55
CA GLY A 132 8.91 -10.46 25.33
C GLY A 132 9.24 -11.58 24.35
N VAL A 133 9.54 -11.19 23.12
CA VAL A 133 9.97 -12.04 22.01
C VAL A 133 11.20 -11.44 21.33
N LEU A 134 11.96 -12.31 20.67
CA LEU A 134 13.10 -11.97 19.84
C LEU A 134 12.87 -12.63 18.48
N PRO A 135 12.88 -11.89 17.36
CA PRO A 135 12.64 -12.44 16.04
C PRO A 135 13.89 -13.13 15.49
N ALA A 136 13.74 -13.92 14.42
CA ALA A 136 14.87 -14.53 13.74
C ALA A 136 15.88 -13.46 13.27
N GLN A 137 17.18 -13.77 13.42
CA GLN A 137 18.24 -12.85 13.02
C GLN A 137 18.32 -12.72 11.50
N GLY A 138 18.44 -11.49 11.01
CA GLY A 138 18.58 -11.20 9.58
C GLY A 138 18.83 -9.72 9.32
N THR A 139 19.36 -9.38 8.16
CA THR A 139 19.45 -7.97 7.76
C THR A 139 18.04 -7.37 7.62
N ILE A 140 17.93 -6.03 7.55
CA ILE A 140 16.62 -5.36 7.46
C ILE A 140 15.81 -5.86 6.25
N THR A 141 16.47 -6.21 5.14
CA THR A 141 15.82 -6.75 3.93
C THR A 141 15.41 -8.21 4.05
N ASP A 142 16.12 -9.00 4.87
CA ASP A 142 15.89 -10.43 5.01
C ASP A 142 14.87 -10.75 6.11
N GLN A 143 14.64 -9.81 7.03
CA GLN A 143 13.70 -9.99 8.13
C GLN A 143 12.25 -9.95 7.64
N ASN A 144 11.45 -10.91 8.12
CA ASN A 144 10.02 -10.91 7.86
C ASN A 144 9.35 -9.71 8.53
N SER A 145 8.66 -8.88 7.74
CA SER A 145 8.04 -7.64 8.23
C SER A 145 7.00 -7.88 9.32
N ASN A 146 6.22 -8.96 9.24
CA ASN A 146 5.22 -9.29 10.26
C ASN A 146 5.89 -9.66 11.59
N GLN A 147 6.95 -10.47 11.57
CA GLN A 147 7.71 -10.83 12.78
C GLN A 147 8.45 -9.63 13.40
N TRP A 148 8.94 -8.72 12.54
CA TRP A 148 9.57 -7.49 12.96
C TRP A 148 8.60 -6.59 13.75
N TRP A 149 7.37 -6.45 13.26
CA TRP A 149 6.31 -5.70 13.96
C TRP A 149 5.70 -6.47 15.12
N GLU A 150 5.54 -7.79 15.03
CA GLU A 150 5.11 -8.63 16.17
C GLU A 150 6.03 -8.43 17.38
N THR A 151 7.34 -8.27 17.14
CA THR A 151 8.30 -7.94 18.20
C THR A 151 7.97 -6.62 18.89
N HIS A 152 7.55 -5.59 18.15
CA HIS A 152 7.10 -4.31 18.70
C HIS A 152 5.75 -4.44 19.43
N GLU A 153 4.81 -5.16 18.83
CA GLU A 153 3.49 -5.42 19.43
C GLU A 153 3.62 -6.11 20.78
N VAL A 154 4.45 -7.15 20.90
CA VAL A 154 4.62 -7.86 22.17
C VAL A 154 5.49 -7.06 23.15
N ASN A 155 6.67 -6.62 22.73
CA ASN A 155 7.64 -6.01 23.66
C ASN A 155 7.23 -4.60 24.10
N VAL A 156 6.59 -3.82 23.22
CA VAL A 156 6.21 -2.41 23.49
C VAL A 156 4.72 -2.29 23.79
N ARG A 157 3.83 -2.65 22.86
CA ARG A 157 2.38 -2.47 23.06
C ARG A 157 1.87 -3.37 24.20
N GLY A 158 2.31 -4.62 24.28
CA GLY A 158 1.94 -5.52 25.38
C GLY A 158 2.39 -4.98 26.75
N THR A 159 3.62 -4.49 26.86
CA THR A 159 4.14 -3.84 28.08
C THR A 159 3.34 -2.59 28.43
N TYR A 160 3.00 -1.77 27.43
CA TYR A 160 2.18 -0.58 27.60
C TYR A 160 0.78 -0.94 28.13
N ASN A 161 0.09 -1.92 27.53
CA ASN A 161 -1.25 -2.35 27.95
C ASN A 161 -1.28 -2.76 29.43
N VAL A 162 -0.35 -3.64 29.83
CA VAL A 162 -0.26 -4.13 31.22
C VAL A 162 0.06 -2.97 32.17
N THR A 163 1.00 -2.10 31.81
CA THR A 163 1.40 -0.96 32.63
C THR A 163 0.26 0.04 32.78
N LYS A 164 -0.43 0.38 31.69
CA LYS A 164 -1.60 1.27 31.68
C LYS A 164 -2.67 0.76 32.63
N THR A 165 -3.03 -0.52 32.55
CA THR A 165 -4.06 -1.11 33.42
C THR A 165 -3.63 -1.16 34.89
N PHE A 166 -2.35 -1.50 35.14
CA PHE A 166 -1.78 -1.44 36.50
C PHE A 166 -1.88 -0.03 37.09
N LEU A 167 -1.49 0.99 36.32
CA LEU A 167 -1.53 2.40 36.73
C LEU A 167 -2.96 2.92 36.93
N GLN A 168 -3.92 2.46 36.13
CA GLN A 168 -5.34 2.78 36.32
C GLN A 168 -5.88 2.25 37.67
N MET A 169 -5.29 1.18 38.21
CA MET A 169 -5.64 0.65 39.53
C MET A 169 -4.92 1.36 40.66
N THR A 170 -3.64 1.70 40.50
CA THR A 170 -2.83 2.31 41.56
C THR A 170 -3.06 3.82 41.71
N GLY A 171 -3.32 4.51 40.59
CA GLY A 171 -3.28 5.96 40.51
C GLY A 171 -1.85 6.53 40.59
N PRO A 172 -1.69 7.87 40.54
CA PRO A 172 -0.38 8.54 40.54
C PRO A 172 0.34 8.55 41.89
N ASN A 173 -0.42 8.47 42.99
CA ASN A 173 0.09 8.48 44.36
C ASN A 173 -0.52 7.32 45.14
N PRO A 174 0.00 6.09 44.96
CA PRO A 174 -0.53 4.93 45.66
C PRO A 174 -0.29 5.05 47.16
N ALA A 175 -1.24 4.55 47.96
CA ALA A 175 -1.15 4.55 49.42
C ALA A 175 0.01 3.69 49.95
N ASN A 176 0.37 2.64 49.22
CA ASN A 176 1.48 1.74 49.55
C ASN A 176 2.64 1.92 48.54
N PRO A 177 3.89 1.69 48.98
CA PRO A 177 5.04 1.68 48.08
C PRO A 177 4.82 0.72 46.90
N THR A 178 4.86 1.27 45.69
CA THR A 178 4.54 0.56 44.46
C THR A 178 5.72 0.60 43.50
N THR A 179 6.06 -0.53 42.88
CA THR A 179 7.22 -0.67 42.00
C THR A 179 6.85 -1.30 40.66
N ILE A 180 7.33 -0.71 39.56
CA ILE A 180 7.23 -1.24 38.21
C ILE A 180 8.65 -1.54 37.71
N ILE A 181 8.88 -2.78 37.31
CA ILE A 181 10.16 -3.25 36.77
C ILE A 181 9.92 -3.62 35.32
N ASN A 182 10.48 -2.83 34.41
CA ASN A 182 10.43 -3.08 32.98
C ASN A 182 11.71 -3.81 32.55
N VAL A 183 11.59 -5.06 32.11
CA VAL A 183 12.76 -5.85 31.72
C VAL A 183 13.24 -5.43 30.33
N THR A 184 14.35 -4.70 30.31
CA THR A 184 15.02 -4.23 29.10
C THR A 184 16.20 -5.14 28.72
N SER A 185 17.24 -4.61 28.06
CA SER A 185 18.48 -5.28 27.73
C SER A 185 19.58 -4.26 27.42
N ALA A 186 20.85 -4.62 27.63
CA ALA A 186 21.98 -3.90 27.05
C ALA A 186 21.88 -3.74 25.51
N ALA A 187 21.11 -4.61 24.84
CA ALA A 187 20.78 -4.48 23.42
C ALA A 187 20.10 -3.14 23.04
N GLY A 188 19.45 -2.46 23.99
CA GLY A 188 18.89 -1.12 23.78
C GLY A 188 19.93 -0.01 23.64
N HIS A 189 21.19 -0.27 23.98
CA HIS A 189 22.29 0.70 23.93
C HIS A 189 23.28 0.45 22.79
N ILE A 190 23.06 -0.60 22.00
CA ILE A 190 23.96 -1.01 20.92
C ILE A 190 23.21 -1.22 19.61
N VAL A 191 23.93 -1.09 18.50
CA VAL A 191 23.43 -1.46 17.17
C VAL A 191 24.03 -2.81 16.80
N ALA A 192 23.27 -3.88 17.00
CA ALA A 192 23.68 -5.23 16.65
C ALA A 192 23.05 -5.66 15.31
N GLN A 193 23.90 -6.07 14.37
CA GLN A 193 23.44 -6.62 13.09
C GLN A 193 22.52 -7.81 13.34
N GLY A 194 21.41 -7.90 12.61
CA GLY A 194 20.46 -9.00 12.79
C GLY A 194 19.38 -8.77 13.84
N MET A 195 19.47 -7.72 14.67
CA MET A 195 18.63 -7.55 15.86
C MET A 195 17.87 -6.21 15.90
N SER A 196 17.64 -5.60 14.74
CA SER A 196 17.07 -4.24 14.62
C SER A 196 15.76 -4.07 15.41
N ALA A 197 14.77 -4.95 15.23
CA ALA A 197 13.52 -4.91 15.97
C ALA A 197 13.74 -5.03 17.49
N TYR A 198 14.54 -6.00 17.91
CA TYR A 198 14.76 -6.24 19.34
C TYR A 198 15.48 -5.07 20.02
N CYS A 199 16.58 -4.57 19.45
CA CYS A 199 17.31 -3.40 19.95
C CYS A 199 16.40 -2.17 20.09
N LEU A 200 15.61 -1.87 19.06
CA LEU A 200 14.67 -0.74 19.07
C LEU A 200 13.59 -0.87 20.15
N THR A 201 13.00 -2.06 20.33
CA THR A 201 11.99 -2.25 21.38
C THR A 201 12.57 -2.09 22.78
N LYS A 202 13.82 -2.53 23.01
CA LYS A 202 14.48 -2.38 24.32
C LYS A 202 14.86 -0.92 24.60
N LEU A 203 15.30 -0.17 23.59
CA LEU A 203 15.46 1.28 23.69
C LEU A 203 14.13 1.98 24.02
N ALA A 204 13.05 1.62 23.32
CA ALA A 204 11.72 2.20 23.54
C ALA A 204 11.22 1.97 24.97
N ILE A 205 11.44 0.79 25.54
CA ILE A 205 11.05 0.49 26.93
C ILE A 205 11.89 1.28 27.96
N THR A 206 13.17 1.51 27.68
CA THR A 206 14.00 2.39 28.54
C THR A 206 13.43 3.81 28.58
N GLN A 207 13.08 4.36 27.40
CA GLN A 207 12.49 5.69 27.33
C GLN A 207 11.07 5.74 27.92
N PHE A 208 10.25 4.71 27.69
CA PHE A 208 8.92 4.59 28.29
C PHE A 208 8.99 4.63 29.82
N THR A 209 9.99 3.98 30.42
CA THR A 209 10.21 4.01 31.87
C THR A 209 10.56 5.40 32.39
N ALA A 210 11.32 6.20 31.63
CA ALA A 210 11.60 7.59 31.98
C ALA A 210 10.31 8.45 31.98
N PHE A 211 9.39 8.21 31.03
CA PHE A 211 8.06 8.85 31.04
C PHE A 211 7.25 8.46 32.27
N LEU A 212 7.27 7.19 32.68
CA LEU A 212 6.58 6.74 33.90
C LEU A 212 7.06 7.48 35.15
N LYS A 213 8.37 7.74 35.28
CA LYS A 213 8.90 8.56 36.38
C LYS A 213 8.32 9.97 36.37
N ASN A 214 8.20 10.57 35.19
CA ASN A 214 7.73 11.94 35.05
C ASN A 214 6.22 12.06 35.31
N GLU A 215 5.43 11.11 34.81
CA GLU A 215 3.96 11.12 34.92
C GLU A 215 3.45 10.56 36.25
N TYR A 216 4.16 9.60 36.85
CA TYR A 216 3.77 8.89 38.07
C TYR A 216 4.91 8.94 39.11
N PRO A 217 5.27 10.13 39.63
CA PRO A 217 6.44 10.31 40.49
C PRO A 217 6.36 9.56 41.82
N GLY A 218 5.15 9.20 42.28
CA GLY A 218 4.89 8.39 43.47
C GLY A 218 5.13 6.88 43.27
N ILE A 219 5.46 6.44 42.05
CA ILE A 219 5.77 5.05 41.72
C ILE A 219 7.25 4.93 41.36
N THR A 220 7.90 3.89 41.89
CA THR A 220 9.27 3.56 41.48
C THR A 220 9.22 2.74 40.20
N SER A 221 9.70 3.26 39.08
CA SER A 221 9.72 2.56 37.79
C SER A 221 11.16 2.39 37.29
N VAL A 222 11.62 1.16 37.06
CA VAL A 222 13.04 0.90 36.75
C VAL A 222 13.18 0.06 35.49
N SER A 223 14.12 0.44 34.62
CA SER A 223 14.51 -0.36 33.45
C SER A 223 15.59 -1.34 33.87
N LEU A 224 15.26 -2.62 33.98
CA LEU A 224 16.17 -3.65 34.46
C LEU A 224 16.76 -4.43 33.28
N HIS A 225 18.08 -4.38 33.09
CA HIS A 225 18.79 -5.39 32.30
C HIS A 225 19.01 -6.64 33.17
N PRO A 226 18.49 -7.81 32.77
CA PRO A 226 18.51 -9.00 33.62
C PRO A 226 19.88 -9.68 33.72
N GLY A 227 20.91 -9.18 33.04
CA GLY A 227 22.19 -9.88 32.87
C GLY A 227 22.17 -10.89 31.72
N MET A 228 23.28 -11.60 31.57
CA MET A 228 23.54 -12.57 30.50
C MET A 228 23.17 -13.98 30.97
N ILE A 229 21.87 -14.25 31.06
CA ILE A 229 21.31 -15.53 31.53
C ILE A 229 20.88 -16.39 30.34
N LEU A 230 21.30 -17.65 30.31
CA LEU A 230 20.91 -18.59 29.26
C LEU A 230 19.41 -18.94 29.38
N THR A 231 18.65 -18.64 28.33
CA THR A 231 17.21 -18.91 28.20
C THR A 231 16.91 -19.41 26.79
N ASP A 232 15.72 -19.98 26.54
CA ASP A 232 15.28 -20.37 25.19
C ASP A 232 15.41 -19.22 24.17
N MET A 233 15.17 -17.97 24.63
CA MET A 233 15.35 -16.76 23.81
C MET A 233 16.83 -16.48 23.57
N GLY A 234 17.67 -16.56 24.60
CA GLY A 234 19.11 -16.34 24.49
C GLY A 234 19.82 -17.36 23.61
N SER A 235 19.42 -18.64 23.67
CA SER A 235 19.99 -19.72 22.85
C SER A 235 19.74 -19.57 21.36
N SER A 236 18.79 -18.72 20.95
CA SER A 236 18.57 -18.40 19.54
C SER A 236 19.66 -17.48 18.95
N VAL A 237 20.50 -16.88 19.80
CA VAL A 237 21.62 -16.01 19.41
C VAL A 237 22.94 -16.72 19.70
N LEU A 238 23.35 -17.62 18.80
CA LEU A 238 24.48 -18.54 18.99
C LEU A 238 25.80 -17.84 19.38
N TRP A 239 26.05 -16.64 18.83
CA TRP A 239 27.29 -15.91 19.11
C TRP A 239 27.35 -15.31 20.53
N LEU A 240 26.20 -15.13 21.21
CA LEU A 240 26.13 -14.62 22.58
C LEU A 240 26.22 -15.73 23.64
N GLU A 241 25.97 -16.99 23.26
CA GLU A 241 25.93 -18.14 24.17
C GLU A 241 27.17 -18.27 25.08
N PRO A 242 28.43 -18.08 24.59
CA PRO A 242 29.62 -18.20 25.45
C PRO A 242 29.64 -17.26 26.65
N PHE A 243 28.97 -16.11 26.55
CA PHE A 243 28.92 -15.05 27.56
C PHE A 243 27.74 -15.19 28.54
N MET A 244 26.77 -16.08 28.24
CA MET A 244 25.56 -16.31 29.04
C MET A 244 25.82 -17.19 30.25
N ARG A 245 26.62 -16.69 31.19
CA ARG A 245 27.08 -17.41 32.38
C ARG A 245 26.42 -16.95 33.67
N ASP A 246 25.49 -16.00 33.61
CA ASP A 246 24.83 -15.49 34.81
C ASP A 246 23.76 -16.47 35.30
N THR A 247 23.63 -16.59 36.62
CA THR A 247 22.61 -17.46 37.20
C THR A 247 21.22 -16.83 37.09
N ALA A 248 20.19 -17.68 36.97
CA ALA A 248 18.82 -17.20 36.96
C ALA A 248 18.47 -16.44 38.25
N GLY A 249 19.08 -16.78 39.38
CA GLY A 249 18.81 -16.10 40.65
C GLY A 249 19.21 -14.62 40.67
N LEU A 250 20.25 -14.23 39.91
CA LEU A 250 20.80 -12.87 39.92
C LEU A 250 19.72 -11.81 39.64
N SER A 251 19.05 -11.91 38.49
CA SER A 251 18.02 -10.93 38.09
C SER A 251 16.82 -10.89 39.05
N GLY A 252 16.39 -12.06 39.54
CA GLY A 252 15.28 -12.18 40.47
C GLY A 252 15.60 -11.57 41.84
N GLY A 253 16.82 -11.79 42.34
CA GLY A 253 17.32 -11.15 43.56
C GLY A 253 17.36 -9.63 43.43
N THR A 254 17.89 -9.11 42.31
CA THR A 254 17.87 -7.66 42.04
C THR A 254 16.44 -7.11 41.98
N ALA A 255 15.50 -7.82 41.36
CA ALA A 255 14.09 -7.40 41.31
C ALA A 255 13.42 -7.35 42.69
N VAL A 256 13.73 -8.33 43.56
CA VAL A 256 13.28 -8.32 44.97
C VAL A 256 13.88 -7.11 45.70
N TRP A 257 15.17 -6.85 45.54
CA TRP A 257 15.84 -5.68 46.14
C TRP A 257 15.25 -4.36 45.65
N LEU A 258 15.00 -4.20 44.34
CA LEU A 258 14.34 -3.02 43.76
C LEU A 258 12.94 -2.81 44.33
N SER A 259 12.28 -3.88 44.78
CA SER A 259 10.95 -3.85 45.38
C SER A 259 11.00 -3.65 46.91
N THR A 260 12.15 -3.30 47.50
CA THR A 260 12.32 -3.06 48.94
C THR A 260 12.84 -1.68 49.30
N GLY A 261 12.29 -1.11 50.37
CA GLY A 261 12.64 0.23 50.85
C GLY A 261 12.36 1.32 49.82
N ASP A 262 12.97 2.49 50.01
CA ASP A 262 12.90 3.60 49.07
C ASP A 262 13.98 3.47 47.99
N LYS A 263 13.54 3.15 46.76
CA LYS A 263 14.38 3.09 45.56
C LYS A 263 14.02 4.18 44.55
N ALA A 264 13.35 5.25 44.97
CA ALA A 264 12.89 6.31 44.08
C ALA A 264 14.03 7.00 43.30
N PHE A 265 15.27 6.94 43.80
CA PHE A 265 16.45 7.49 43.12
C PHE A 265 16.82 6.77 41.81
N LEU A 266 16.39 5.51 41.67
CA LEU A 266 16.54 4.72 40.45
C LEU A 266 15.33 4.80 39.53
N SER A 267 14.26 5.48 39.96
CA SER A 267 13.04 5.58 39.17
C SER A 267 13.29 6.41 37.91
N GLY A 268 12.91 5.87 36.74
CA GLY A 268 13.22 6.38 35.40
C GLY A 268 14.59 5.98 34.84
N ARG A 269 15.38 5.16 35.56
CA ARG A 269 16.78 4.85 35.22
C ARG A 269 17.00 3.41 34.76
N TYR A 270 18.10 3.19 34.04
CA TYR A 270 18.59 1.86 33.66
C TYR A 270 19.47 1.26 34.76
N VAL A 271 19.24 -0.02 35.09
CA VAL A 271 20.00 -0.78 36.08
C VAL A 271 20.31 -2.16 35.51
N ALA A 272 21.58 -2.59 35.55
CA ALA A 272 21.96 -3.96 35.23
C ALA A 272 22.03 -4.82 36.49
N ALA A 273 21.49 -6.05 36.42
CA ALA A 273 21.48 -6.99 37.55
C ALA A 273 22.90 -7.36 38.04
N ASN A 274 23.91 -7.24 37.17
CA ASN A 274 25.30 -7.51 37.50
C ASN A 274 25.92 -6.48 38.45
N TRP A 275 25.32 -5.28 38.60
CA TRP A 275 25.91 -4.22 39.41
C TRP A 275 25.79 -4.48 40.91
N ASP A 276 26.75 -3.95 41.68
CA ASP A 276 26.75 -4.01 43.15
C ASP A 276 25.74 -3.01 43.72
N VAL A 277 24.61 -3.52 44.23
CA VAL A 277 23.53 -2.68 44.75
C VAL A 277 23.92 -1.90 46.00
N VAL A 278 24.91 -2.39 46.77
CA VAL A 278 25.43 -1.65 47.93
C VAL A 278 26.18 -0.42 47.46
N GLU A 279 26.95 -0.55 46.38
CA GLU A 279 27.62 0.59 45.74
C GLU A 279 26.63 1.56 45.12
N LEU A 280 25.54 1.08 44.50
CA LEU A 280 24.48 1.94 43.99
C LEU A 280 23.83 2.78 45.10
N GLU A 281 23.57 2.20 46.28
CA GLU A 281 23.04 2.96 47.42
C GLU A 281 24.05 3.95 47.98
N MET A 282 25.33 3.59 48.07
CA MET A 282 26.40 4.51 48.48
C MET A 282 26.53 5.71 47.54
N ARG A 283 26.27 5.52 46.24
CA ARG A 283 26.33 6.56 45.20
C ARG A 283 24.98 7.23 44.94
N LYS A 284 23.96 7.01 45.78
CA LYS A 284 22.60 7.58 45.61
C LYS A 284 22.63 9.09 45.35
N GLU A 285 23.38 9.85 46.14
CA GLU A 285 23.46 11.31 45.99
C GLU A 285 24.12 11.73 44.67
N GLU A 286 25.20 11.05 44.27
CA GLU A 286 25.89 11.27 42.99
C GLU A 286 24.97 10.97 41.81
N ILE A 287 24.29 9.81 41.83
CA ILE A 287 23.38 9.38 40.77
C ILE A 287 22.25 10.38 40.57
N ILE A 288 21.69 10.93 41.66
CA ILE A 288 20.65 11.96 41.60
C ILE A 288 21.22 13.28 41.08
N ARG A 289 22.30 13.78 41.70
CA ARG A 289 22.88 15.09 41.41
C ARG A 289 23.34 15.20 39.96
N ASP A 290 24.02 14.17 39.47
CA ASP A 290 24.65 14.18 38.15
C ASP A 290 23.76 13.50 37.09
N ASN A 291 22.51 13.16 37.46
CA ASN A 291 21.50 12.52 36.61
C ASN A 291 22.05 11.29 35.84
N LEU A 292 22.83 10.46 36.54
CA LEU A 292 23.47 9.27 35.96
C LEU A 292 22.43 8.18 35.67
N LEU A 293 22.76 7.21 34.82
CA LEU A 293 21.88 6.07 34.48
C LEU A 293 20.57 6.46 33.75
N THR A 294 20.47 7.72 33.31
CA THR A 294 19.54 8.20 32.28
C THR A 294 20.33 8.60 31.04
N TRP A 295 19.67 8.71 29.88
CA TRP A 295 20.23 9.45 28.75
C TRP A 295 20.38 10.91 29.19
N GLY A 296 21.62 11.34 29.47
CA GLY A 296 21.91 12.50 30.31
C GLY A 296 22.38 13.76 29.56
N ASP A 297 22.60 14.85 30.31
CA ASP A 297 23.07 16.16 29.81
C ASP A 297 24.41 16.11 29.08
N TRP A 298 25.19 15.04 29.25
CA TRP A 298 26.43 14.81 28.50
C TRP A 298 26.20 14.83 26.98
N ALA A 299 25.04 14.35 26.50
CA ALA A 299 24.71 14.35 25.08
C ALA A 299 24.58 15.78 24.54
N LYS A 300 24.07 16.72 25.35
CA LYS A 300 24.00 18.15 25.01
C LYS A 300 25.40 18.76 24.93
N THR A 301 26.28 18.40 25.88
CA THR A 301 27.69 18.83 25.89
C THR A 301 28.48 18.26 24.72
N THR A 302 28.23 17.01 24.32
CA THR A 302 28.83 16.38 23.14
C THR A 302 28.34 17.04 21.84
N ALA A 303 27.03 17.31 21.73
CA ALA A 303 26.47 18.03 20.59
C ALA A 303 27.07 19.44 20.47
N TRP A 304 27.24 20.14 21.59
CA TRP A 304 27.92 21.43 21.63
C TRP A 304 29.39 21.35 21.20
N GLY A 305 30.13 20.33 21.65
CA GLY A 305 31.52 20.11 21.24
C GLY A 305 31.66 19.83 19.73
N LEU A 306 30.75 19.05 19.15
CA LEU A 306 30.72 18.78 17.71
C LEU A 306 30.38 20.04 16.89
N TRP A 307 29.45 20.86 17.40
CA TRP A 307 29.11 22.12 16.75
C TRP A 307 30.26 23.13 16.76
N ILE A 308 31.07 23.19 17.81
CA ILE A 308 32.28 24.04 17.82
C ILE A 308 33.22 23.64 16.66
N ILE A 309 33.40 22.35 16.41
CA ILE A 309 34.23 21.85 15.30
C ILE A 309 33.63 22.25 13.94
N ASP A 310 32.31 22.09 13.78
CA ASP A 310 31.58 22.48 12.58
C ASP A 310 31.67 23.99 12.31
N ALA A 311 31.48 24.81 13.34
CA ALA A 311 31.61 26.27 13.28
C ALA A 311 33.01 26.72 12.82
N ILE A 312 34.07 26.09 13.33
CA ILE A 312 35.46 26.38 12.93
C ILE A 312 35.69 25.97 11.47
N ALA A 313 35.23 24.77 11.07
CA ALA A 313 35.37 24.28 9.71
C ALA A 313 34.61 25.17 8.71
N ALA A 314 33.37 25.55 9.05
CA ALA A 314 32.55 26.45 8.25
C ALA A 314 33.21 27.82 8.07
N ALA A 315 33.70 28.44 9.16
CA ALA A 315 34.41 29.72 9.09
C ALA A 315 35.69 29.63 8.23
N ALA A 316 36.46 28.55 8.37
CA ALA A 316 37.66 28.32 7.58
C ALA A 316 37.36 28.17 6.09
N VAL A 317 36.31 27.41 5.73
CA VAL A 317 35.86 27.25 4.34
C VAL A 317 35.40 28.57 3.75
N THR A 318 34.57 29.34 4.46
CA THR A 318 34.09 30.64 3.97
C THR A 318 35.21 31.67 3.79
N ALA A 319 36.22 31.69 4.69
CA ALA A 319 37.34 32.63 4.60
C ALA A 319 38.41 32.23 3.56
N SER A 320 38.79 30.95 3.50
CA SER A 320 39.87 30.48 2.62
C SER A 320 39.45 30.42 1.16
N LEU A 321 38.23 29.97 0.87
CA LEU A 321 37.77 29.76 -0.50
C LEU A 321 37.49 31.08 -1.23
N SER A 322 37.01 32.09 -0.49
CA SER A 322 36.86 33.46 -1.00
C SER A 322 38.20 34.07 -1.42
N PHE A 323 39.27 33.79 -0.67
CA PHE A 323 40.62 34.27 -1.00
C PHE A 323 41.23 33.50 -2.18
N ILE A 324 40.97 32.19 -2.29
CA ILE A 324 41.40 31.35 -3.42
C ILE A 324 40.77 31.85 -4.73
N LEU A 325 39.47 32.19 -4.71
CA LEU A 325 38.74 32.72 -5.86
C LEU A 325 39.23 34.11 -6.32
N ILE A 326 39.78 34.92 -5.41
CA ILE A 326 40.29 36.27 -5.70
C ILE A 326 41.80 36.27 -6.03
N SER A 327 42.54 35.21 -5.68
CA SER A 327 43.97 35.12 -5.94
C SER A 327 44.28 35.16 -7.44
N GLN A 328 45.34 35.91 -7.82
CA GLN A 328 45.68 36.28 -9.21
C GLN A 328 45.81 35.11 -10.19
N HIS A 329 45.88 33.86 -9.72
CA HIS A 329 45.97 32.69 -10.59
C HIS A 329 44.65 32.32 -11.30
N TYR A 330 43.50 32.83 -10.84
CA TYR A 330 42.19 32.56 -11.45
C TYR A 330 41.61 33.72 -12.29
N VAL A 331 42.31 34.86 -12.37
CA VAL A 331 41.87 36.03 -13.15
C VAL A 331 41.82 35.73 -14.66
N THR A 332 42.62 34.78 -15.15
CA THR A 332 42.56 34.31 -16.55
C THR A 332 41.44 33.30 -16.81
N SER A 333 40.65 32.93 -15.80
CA SER A 333 39.58 31.91 -15.87
C SER A 333 38.23 32.40 -15.37
N LEU A 334 38.01 33.72 -15.34
CA LEU A 334 36.74 34.35 -14.98
C LEU A 334 35.54 33.88 -15.83
N GLU A 335 35.78 33.28 -16.99
CA GLU A 335 34.75 32.68 -17.84
C GLU A 335 34.20 31.34 -17.29
N ARG A 336 34.94 30.63 -16.43
CA ARG A 336 34.60 29.27 -15.95
C ARG A 336 34.00 29.21 -14.53
N ILE A 337 33.78 30.35 -13.89
CA ILE A 337 33.28 30.42 -12.51
C ILE A 337 31.75 30.38 -12.50
N THR A 338 31.15 29.34 -11.91
CA THR A 338 29.69 29.12 -11.87
C THR A 338 29.08 29.55 -10.53
N ALA A 339 27.76 29.78 -10.51
CA ALA A 339 27.03 30.13 -9.28
C ALA A 339 27.20 29.09 -8.15
N LEU A 340 27.49 27.83 -8.49
CA LEU A 340 27.75 26.75 -7.54
C LEU A 340 29.03 26.99 -6.71
N GLN A 341 29.99 27.74 -7.25
CA GLN A 341 31.23 28.09 -6.53
C GLN A 341 31.01 29.22 -5.50
N LEU A 342 29.78 29.77 -5.43
CA LEU A 342 29.34 30.76 -4.43
C LEU A 342 28.69 30.11 -3.19
N LEU A 343 28.42 28.80 -3.23
CA LEU A 343 27.86 28.01 -2.11
C LEU A 343 28.68 27.94 -0.81
N PRO A 344 30.01 28.15 -0.77
CA PRO A 344 30.78 28.04 0.49
C PRO A 344 30.34 28.99 1.60
N ILE A 345 29.55 30.03 1.27
CA ILE A 345 28.91 30.93 2.24
C ILE A 345 27.76 30.23 2.99
N ALA A 346 27.12 29.22 2.40
CA ALA A 346 26.04 28.47 3.04
C ALA A 346 26.53 27.70 4.27
N ALA A 347 27.81 27.32 4.33
CA ALA A 347 28.38 26.60 5.47
C ALA A 347 28.26 27.39 6.78
N THR A 348 28.55 28.69 6.77
CA THR A 348 28.45 29.55 7.98
C THR A 348 27.00 29.93 8.31
N ILE A 349 26.10 29.97 7.32
CA ILE A 349 24.66 30.16 7.53
C ILE A 349 24.06 28.94 8.22
N VAL A 350 24.37 27.74 7.73
CA VAL A 350 23.88 26.48 8.30
C VAL A 350 24.47 26.26 9.70
N ALA A 351 25.78 26.45 9.88
CA ALA A 351 26.41 26.34 11.20
C ALA A 351 25.85 27.35 12.21
N SER A 352 25.47 28.56 11.75
CA SER A 352 24.78 29.55 12.59
C SER A 352 23.39 29.10 13.02
N GLY A 353 22.58 28.56 12.10
CA GLY A 353 21.25 28.03 12.41
C GLY A 353 21.30 26.85 13.39
N VAL A 354 22.22 25.91 13.17
CA VAL A 354 22.44 24.78 14.09
C VAL A 354 22.93 25.25 15.46
N GLY A 355 23.72 26.32 15.51
CA GLY A 355 24.21 26.92 16.76
C GLY A 355 23.12 27.58 17.60
N ALA A 356 22.11 28.17 16.97
CA ALA A 356 20.95 28.72 17.67
C ALA A 356 20.16 27.63 18.41
N GLU A 357 19.87 26.51 17.74
CA GLU A 357 19.18 25.36 18.33
C GLU A 357 19.98 24.71 19.46
N ILE A 358 21.31 24.62 19.31
CA ILE A 358 22.19 24.08 20.35
C ILE A 358 22.26 25.00 21.57
N ALA A 359 22.18 26.33 21.38
CA ALA A 359 22.17 27.27 22.49
C ALA A 359 20.92 27.13 23.37
N ASP A 360 19.77 26.84 22.79
CA ASP A 360 18.49 26.70 23.51
C ASP A 360 18.48 25.49 24.46
N ILE A 361 19.27 24.46 24.16
CA ILE A 361 19.35 23.24 24.98
C ILE A 361 20.53 23.23 25.94
N LEU A 362 21.42 24.23 25.92
CA LEU A 362 22.61 24.29 26.77
C LEU A 362 22.25 24.72 28.20
N PRO A 363 22.64 23.95 29.23
CA PRO A 363 22.31 24.26 30.62
C PRO A 363 23.10 25.44 31.20
N ASN A 364 24.26 25.78 30.63
CA ASN A 364 25.09 26.91 31.06
C ASN A 364 24.78 28.16 30.22
N THR A 365 24.20 29.17 30.85
CA THR A 365 23.80 30.42 30.20
C THR A 365 24.97 31.20 29.58
N GLN A 366 26.19 31.10 30.11
CA GLN A 366 27.37 31.70 29.47
C GLN A 366 27.77 30.96 28.18
N HIS A 367 27.66 29.63 28.18
CA HIS A 367 27.97 28.83 27.00
C HIS A 367 26.89 28.98 25.93
N ALA A 368 25.62 29.02 26.32
CA ALA A 368 24.50 29.33 25.44
C ALA A 368 24.67 30.72 24.82
N MET A 369 24.94 31.74 25.63
CA MET A 369 25.17 33.11 25.14
C MET A 369 26.41 33.20 24.24
N GLY A 370 27.50 32.53 24.58
CA GLY A 370 28.68 32.44 23.71
C GLY A 370 28.39 31.77 22.37
N THR A 371 27.59 30.69 22.38
CA THR A 371 27.15 29.96 21.19
C THR A 371 26.26 30.84 20.30
N VAL A 372 25.34 31.61 20.88
CA VAL A 372 24.51 32.59 20.15
C VAL A 372 25.36 33.71 19.56
N ILE A 373 26.29 34.29 20.33
CA ILE A 373 27.18 35.36 19.85
C ILE A 373 28.02 34.85 18.67
N VAL A 374 28.61 33.66 18.78
CA VAL A 374 29.38 33.04 17.69
C VAL A 374 28.49 32.76 16.48
N SER A 375 27.25 32.29 16.68
CA SER A 375 26.28 32.08 15.60
C SER A 375 25.93 33.39 14.88
N TYR A 376 25.77 34.50 15.62
CA TYR A 376 25.57 35.83 15.02
C TYR A 376 26.80 36.32 14.26
N VAL A 377 28.01 36.03 14.73
CA VAL A 377 29.26 36.35 14.01
C VAL A 377 29.36 35.55 12.72
N LEU A 378 29.09 34.24 12.75
CA LEU A 378 29.09 33.38 11.56
C LEU A 378 28.06 33.85 10.52
N TRP A 379 26.86 34.20 10.98
CA TRP A 379 25.83 34.79 10.12
C TRP A 379 26.26 36.16 9.57
N GLY A 380 26.82 37.02 10.42
CA GLY A 380 27.33 38.34 10.04
C GLY A 380 28.52 38.31 9.08
N MET A 381 29.30 37.22 9.06
CA MET A 381 30.35 36.99 8.06
C MET A 381 29.78 36.63 6.68
N SER A 382 28.65 35.91 6.65
CA SER A 382 28.05 35.39 5.42
C SER A 382 27.46 36.50 4.52
N THR A 383 26.79 37.49 5.12
CA THR A 383 26.08 38.56 4.41
C THR A 383 26.98 39.50 3.59
N PRO A 384 28.07 40.08 4.12
CA PRO A 384 28.98 40.94 3.34
C PRO A 384 29.77 40.15 2.30
N MET A 385 30.13 38.89 2.57
CA MET A 385 30.75 38.01 1.59
C MET A 385 29.80 37.69 0.43
N ALA A 386 28.52 37.45 0.72
CA ALA A 386 27.50 37.23 -0.31
C ALA A 386 27.31 38.48 -1.19
N MET A 387 27.29 39.67 -0.59
CA MET A 387 27.21 40.92 -1.35
C MET A 387 28.45 41.16 -2.21
N MET A 388 29.67 40.94 -1.68
CA MET A 388 30.90 41.08 -2.45
C MET A 388 30.90 40.14 -3.67
N ILE A 389 30.51 38.89 -3.47
CA ILE A 389 30.40 37.90 -4.53
C ILE A 389 29.35 38.29 -5.59
N LEU A 390 28.19 38.78 -5.16
CA LEU A 390 27.16 39.26 -6.08
C LEU A 390 27.66 40.47 -6.88
N VAL A 391 28.39 41.40 -6.26
CA VAL A 391 28.99 42.54 -6.95
C VAL A 391 30.00 42.07 -8.00
N ILE A 392 30.87 41.11 -7.69
CA ILE A 392 31.82 40.53 -8.66
C ILE A 392 31.06 39.85 -9.82
N TYR A 393 29.98 39.12 -9.51
CA TYR A 393 29.14 38.46 -10.50
C TYR A 393 28.40 39.45 -11.42
N TYR A 394 27.85 40.53 -10.86
CA TYR A 394 27.17 41.57 -11.65
C TYR A 394 28.17 42.44 -12.43
N GLN A 395 29.36 42.71 -11.89
CA GLN A 395 30.43 43.39 -12.62
C GLN A 395 30.91 42.56 -13.83
N ARG A 396 30.96 41.23 -13.72
CA ARG A 396 31.22 40.32 -14.86
C ARG A 396 30.14 40.45 -15.94
N LEU A 397 28.87 40.44 -15.56
CA LEU A 397 27.73 40.64 -16.47
C LEU A 397 27.74 42.00 -17.17
N ALA A 398 28.29 43.04 -16.52
CA ALA A 398 28.39 44.38 -17.07
C ALA A 398 29.59 44.61 -18.01
N VAL A 399 30.70 43.88 -17.81
CA VAL A 399 31.96 44.08 -18.56
C VAL A 399 32.07 43.19 -19.80
N HIS A 400 31.52 41.98 -19.81
CA HIS A 400 31.59 41.06 -20.95
C HIS A 400 30.28 41.06 -21.76
N LYS A 401 30.26 41.71 -22.93
CA LYS A 401 29.16 41.57 -23.90
C LYS A 401 29.22 40.19 -24.56
N LEU A 402 28.07 39.51 -24.63
CA LEU A 402 27.90 38.24 -25.35
C LEU A 402 28.35 38.37 -26.82
N PRO A 403 29.17 37.44 -27.36
CA PRO A 403 29.64 37.51 -28.75
C PRO A 403 28.54 37.13 -29.75
N SER A 404 28.70 37.59 -31.01
CA SER A 404 27.74 37.42 -32.10
C SER A 404 27.78 36.02 -32.75
N ARG A 405 26.64 35.64 -33.34
CA ARG A 405 26.15 34.29 -33.66
C ARG A 405 26.84 33.53 -34.82
N GLU A 406 28.02 33.91 -35.27
CA GLU A 406 28.71 33.23 -36.36
C GLU A 406 30.19 33.09 -35.99
N THR A 407 30.72 31.88 -36.07
CA THR A 407 32.09 31.44 -35.70
C THR A 407 32.37 31.24 -34.20
N ILE A 408 32.08 30.04 -33.68
CA ILE A 408 33.02 29.18 -32.93
C ILE A 408 32.47 27.75 -33.05
N ASP A 409 33.20 26.96 -33.81
CA ASP A 409 33.06 25.52 -34.00
C ASP A 409 33.51 24.80 -32.71
N THR A 410 32.83 23.72 -32.32
CA THR A 410 32.92 22.97 -31.05
C THR A 410 32.28 23.62 -29.81
N THR A 411 30.94 23.67 -29.79
CA THR A 411 30.16 23.87 -28.56
C THR A 411 30.27 22.66 -27.63
N ASP A 412 30.76 22.86 -26.41
CA ASP A 412 30.53 21.95 -25.29
C ASP A 412 29.03 21.94 -25.00
N TYR A 413 28.29 20.92 -25.47
CA TYR A 413 26.87 20.79 -25.19
C TYR A 413 26.65 20.44 -23.70
N GLU A 414 26.04 21.35 -22.94
CA GLU A 414 25.57 21.06 -21.57
C GLU A 414 24.25 20.30 -21.61
N PHE A 415 24.21 19.10 -21.02
CA PHE A 415 22.96 18.35 -20.82
C PHE A 415 22.13 18.92 -19.67
N PRO A 416 20.79 18.86 -19.71
CA PRO A 416 19.94 18.36 -20.80
C PRO A 416 19.55 19.46 -21.81
N PHE A 417 19.39 19.10 -23.08
CA PHE A 417 18.96 20.03 -24.13
C PHE A 417 18.01 19.39 -25.13
N LEU A 418 17.19 20.20 -25.80
CA LEU A 418 16.39 19.83 -26.96
C LEU A 418 16.76 20.79 -28.09
N GLU A 419 17.54 20.32 -29.06
CA GLU A 419 18.07 21.16 -30.12
C GLU A 419 17.31 20.94 -31.43
N GLU A 420 16.85 22.03 -32.03
CA GLU A 420 16.27 22.05 -33.37
C GLU A 420 17.39 22.01 -34.42
N VAL A 421 17.58 20.85 -35.07
CA VAL A 421 18.67 20.64 -36.03
C VAL A 421 18.26 20.90 -37.47
N TYR A 422 16.95 20.96 -37.73
CA TYR A 422 16.39 21.30 -39.04
C TYR A 422 14.96 21.81 -38.89
N THR A 423 14.65 22.90 -39.60
CA THR A 423 13.29 23.42 -39.77
C THR A 423 12.99 23.72 -41.24
N PRO A 424 11.83 23.31 -41.75
CA PRO A 424 11.44 23.57 -43.13
C PRO A 424 11.05 25.04 -43.34
N ALA A 425 11.12 25.51 -44.58
CA ALA A 425 10.76 26.89 -44.93
C ALA A 425 9.24 27.17 -44.79
N GLU A 426 8.41 26.14 -44.95
CA GLU A 426 6.96 26.19 -44.71
C GLU A 426 6.64 25.75 -43.28
N GLN A 427 5.41 26.02 -42.79
CA GLN A 427 5.01 25.56 -41.46
C GLN A 427 5.14 24.03 -41.34
N PRO A 428 5.88 23.53 -40.31
CA PRO A 428 6.09 22.11 -40.15
C PRO A 428 4.78 21.40 -39.81
N LYS A 429 4.61 20.20 -40.35
CA LYS A 429 3.46 19.33 -40.04
C LYS A 429 3.83 18.16 -39.13
N ILE A 430 5.12 17.81 -39.09
CA ILE A 430 5.66 16.69 -38.32
C ILE A 430 6.89 17.16 -37.56
N ASP A 431 6.95 16.86 -36.27
CA ASP A 431 8.14 16.97 -35.42
C ASP A 431 8.74 15.57 -35.24
N PHE A 432 9.97 15.37 -35.69
CA PHE A 432 10.76 14.19 -35.34
C PHE A 432 11.62 14.49 -34.13
N VAL A 433 11.54 13.66 -33.08
CA VAL A 433 12.32 13.84 -31.85
C VAL A 433 13.23 12.64 -31.65
N PHE A 434 14.54 12.85 -31.85
CA PHE A 434 15.57 11.84 -31.71
C PHE A 434 16.10 11.78 -30.28
N VAL A 435 16.13 10.59 -29.67
CA VAL A 435 16.57 10.37 -28.29
C VAL A 435 17.65 9.29 -28.26
N HIS A 436 18.86 9.66 -27.85
CA HIS A 436 20.03 8.77 -27.85
C HIS A 436 20.03 7.76 -26.69
N GLY A 437 20.91 6.76 -26.76
CA GLY A 437 21.08 5.71 -25.76
C GLY A 437 22.13 6.01 -24.68
N LEU A 438 22.69 4.95 -24.10
CA LEU A 438 23.77 5.02 -23.11
C LEU A 438 25.04 5.64 -23.68
N ASN A 439 25.69 6.51 -22.90
CA ASN A 439 26.94 7.18 -23.23
C ASN A 439 28.12 6.59 -22.43
N PRO A 440 28.61 5.38 -22.72
CA PRO A 440 29.68 4.75 -21.93
C PRO A 440 31.05 5.43 -22.10
N ARG A 441 31.18 6.41 -23.02
CA ARG A 441 32.43 7.12 -23.29
C ARG A 441 32.47 8.55 -22.71
N GLY A 442 31.37 9.00 -22.09
CA GLY A 442 31.27 10.33 -21.49
C GLY A 442 31.44 11.47 -22.49
N ARG A 443 31.05 11.25 -23.75
CA ARG A 443 31.16 12.25 -24.82
C ARG A 443 30.08 13.30 -24.70
N VAL A 444 30.43 14.58 -24.78
CA VAL A 444 29.47 15.70 -24.73
C VAL A 444 28.60 15.78 -25.98
N ASP A 445 29.12 15.33 -27.14
CA ASP A 445 28.42 15.31 -28.43
C ASP A 445 27.65 14.00 -28.69
N HIS A 446 27.48 13.14 -27.68
CA HIS A 446 26.95 11.78 -27.86
C HIS A 446 25.54 11.75 -28.49
N ALA A 447 24.71 12.76 -28.20
CA ALA A 447 23.38 12.90 -28.78
C ALA A 447 23.41 13.01 -30.32
N PHE A 448 24.45 13.62 -30.88
CA PHE A 448 24.67 13.73 -32.33
C PHE A 448 25.45 12.52 -32.87
N GLU A 449 26.47 12.08 -32.14
CA GLU A 449 27.34 10.96 -32.52
C GLU A 449 26.57 9.65 -32.71
N THR A 450 25.50 9.44 -31.92
CA THR A 450 24.62 8.26 -32.01
C THR A 450 24.04 8.07 -33.42
N TRP A 451 23.76 9.17 -34.12
CA TRP A 451 23.13 9.17 -35.44
C TRP A 451 24.09 9.59 -36.57
N THR A 452 25.36 9.82 -36.25
CA THR A 452 26.39 10.26 -37.20
C THR A 452 27.23 9.09 -37.65
N HIS A 453 27.33 8.89 -38.97
CA HIS A 453 28.22 7.90 -39.56
C HIS A 453 29.68 8.37 -39.58
N GLN A 454 30.63 7.45 -39.66
CA GLN A 454 32.08 7.74 -39.61
C GLN A 454 32.57 8.71 -40.72
N ASN A 455 31.83 8.82 -41.81
CA ASN A 455 32.11 9.77 -42.89
C ASN A 455 31.56 11.18 -42.63
N GLY A 456 31.03 11.46 -41.42
CA GLY A 456 30.48 12.75 -41.02
C GLY A 456 29.01 12.98 -41.39
N THR A 457 28.33 11.99 -42.00
CA THR A 457 26.92 12.14 -42.36
C THR A 457 26.03 12.03 -41.12
N PHE A 458 25.26 13.08 -40.82
CA PHE A 458 24.24 13.11 -39.78
C PHE A 458 22.85 13.04 -40.44
N TRP A 459 22.39 11.81 -40.70
CA TRP A 459 21.21 11.56 -41.52
C TRP A 459 19.88 12.20 -41.02
N PRO A 460 19.66 12.49 -39.72
CA PRO A 460 18.48 13.21 -39.27
C PRO A 460 18.35 14.62 -39.87
N ARG A 461 19.47 15.33 -40.09
CA ARG A 461 19.50 16.64 -40.76
C ARG A 461 19.75 16.50 -42.26
N ASP A 462 20.71 15.66 -42.63
CA ASP A 462 21.27 15.67 -43.97
C ASP A 462 20.37 14.94 -44.98
N TYR A 463 19.63 13.89 -44.56
CA TYR A 463 18.82 13.06 -45.47
C TYR A 463 17.30 13.11 -45.17
N LEU A 464 16.89 12.92 -43.92
CA LEU A 464 15.48 12.77 -43.55
C LEU A 464 14.60 13.94 -44.05
N PRO A 465 15.01 15.22 -43.92
CA PRO A 465 14.18 16.33 -44.37
C PRO A 465 14.09 16.48 -45.89
N GLN A 466 15.07 15.95 -46.64
CA GLN A 466 14.97 15.91 -48.11
C GLN A 466 13.91 14.92 -48.58
N ASP A 467 13.68 13.86 -47.80
CA ASP A 467 12.72 12.81 -48.11
C ASP A 467 11.31 13.08 -47.53
N ILE A 468 11.24 13.90 -46.47
CA ILE A 468 9.99 14.36 -45.82
C ILE A 468 10.09 15.89 -45.62
N PRO A 469 9.78 16.71 -46.65
CA PRO A 469 10.03 18.15 -46.62
C PRO A 469 9.22 18.95 -45.58
N GLN A 470 8.16 18.36 -45.02
CA GLN A 470 7.30 18.99 -44.00
C GLN A 470 7.76 18.71 -42.55
N ALA A 471 8.93 18.08 -42.41
CA ALA A 471 9.49 17.63 -41.13
C ALA A 471 10.37 18.70 -40.48
N ARG A 472 10.09 19.00 -39.22
CA ARG A 472 11.04 19.64 -38.30
C ARG A 472 11.71 18.55 -37.46
N VAL A 473 13.00 18.72 -37.16
CA VAL A 473 13.80 17.69 -36.51
C VAL A 473 14.46 18.23 -35.25
N PHE A 474 14.25 17.51 -34.15
CA PHE A 474 14.85 17.76 -32.84
C PHE A 474 15.78 16.63 -32.41
N VAL A 475 16.85 16.98 -31.70
CA VAL A 475 17.73 16.06 -30.99
C VAL A 475 17.64 16.37 -29.50
N TYR A 476 17.24 15.37 -28.71
CA TYR A 476 17.25 15.45 -27.26
C TYR A 476 18.53 14.83 -26.70
N GLY A 477 19.33 15.65 -26.04
CA GLY A 477 20.53 15.25 -25.32
C GLY A 477 20.29 15.22 -23.81
N TYR A 478 20.66 14.13 -23.15
CA TYR A 478 20.60 13.99 -21.70
C TYR A 478 21.83 13.27 -21.14
N ASN A 479 22.15 13.47 -19.86
CA ASN A 479 23.29 12.81 -19.25
C ASN A 479 22.98 11.31 -19.06
N SER A 480 23.48 10.48 -19.97
CA SER A 480 23.45 9.01 -19.89
C SER A 480 24.84 8.41 -19.63
N TYR A 481 25.74 9.17 -19.00
CA TYR A 481 27.09 8.71 -18.68
C TYR A 481 27.10 7.75 -17.49
N VAL A 482 27.69 6.57 -17.68
CA VAL A 482 27.62 5.46 -16.70
C VAL A 482 28.97 4.91 -16.23
N THR A 483 30.12 5.43 -16.68
CA THR A 483 31.43 4.77 -16.38
C THR A 483 32.39 5.53 -15.45
N ASN A 484 32.15 6.81 -15.13
CA ASN A 484 32.98 7.56 -14.17
C ASN A 484 32.12 8.06 -12.99
N PRO A 485 32.30 7.54 -11.76
CA PRO A 485 31.48 7.87 -10.59
C PRO A 485 31.40 9.36 -10.24
N GLN A 486 32.40 10.18 -10.62
CA GLN A 486 32.40 11.62 -10.32
C GLN A 486 31.49 12.45 -11.23
N VAL A 487 31.14 11.91 -12.41
CA VAL A 487 30.38 12.63 -13.46
C VAL A 487 29.22 11.76 -13.98
N MET A 488 28.99 10.60 -13.36
CA MET A 488 27.94 9.65 -13.67
C MET A 488 26.57 10.30 -13.46
N SER A 489 25.60 9.94 -14.29
CA SER A 489 24.23 10.41 -14.11
C SER A 489 23.61 9.79 -12.85
N ASN A 490 23.18 10.64 -11.93
CA ASN A 490 22.37 10.24 -10.76
C ASN A 490 20.86 10.37 -11.03
N ALA A 491 20.49 10.82 -12.24
CA ALA A 491 19.10 11.05 -12.63
C ALA A 491 18.51 9.77 -13.23
N SER A 492 17.31 9.41 -12.78
CA SER A 492 16.59 8.23 -13.24
C SER A 492 16.04 8.41 -14.66
N VAL A 493 15.60 7.32 -15.29
CA VAL A 493 14.89 7.37 -16.59
C VAL A 493 13.65 8.26 -16.50
N LYS A 494 12.98 8.30 -15.34
CA LYS A 494 11.81 9.14 -15.08
C LYS A 494 12.15 10.64 -15.07
N ASP A 495 13.31 11.01 -14.52
CA ASP A 495 13.75 12.40 -14.47
C ASP A 495 14.08 12.92 -15.87
N HIS A 496 14.82 12.13 -16.67
CA HIS A 496 15.10 12.47 -18.07
C HIS A 496 13.82 12.57 -18.91
N ALA A 497 12.85 11.68 -18.68
CA ALA A 497 11.56 11.72 -19.35
C ALA A 497 10.75 12.98 -19.02
N ASN A 498 10.73 13.40 -17.75
CA ASN A 498 10.07 14.65 -17.33
C ASN A 498 10.74 15.88 -17.94
N THR A 499 12.07 15.89 -18.01
CA THR A 499 12.81 16.98 -18.65
C THR A 499 12.50 17.05 -20.15
N LEU A 500 12.48 15.90 -20.86
CA LEU A 500 12.09 15.84 -22.27
C LEU A 500 10.70 16.44 -22.50
N LEU A 501 9.71 16.07 -21.69
CA LEU A 501 8.35 16.61 -21.78
C LEU A 501 8.31 18.12 -21.54
N ASN A 502 9.02 18.63 -20.54
CA ASN A 502 9.08 20.05 -20.24
C ASN A 502 9.68 20.85 -21.41
N LEU A 503 10.78 20.39 -21.99
CA LEU A 503 11.41 21.06 -23.12
C LEU A 503 10.51 21.03 -24.37
N LEU A 504 9.85 19.91 -24.65
CA LEU A 504 8.89 19.81 -25.75
C LEU A 504 7.65 20.68 -25.54
N ASP A 505 7.16 20.83 -24.31
CA ASP A 505 6.01 21.68 -24.00
C ASP A 505 6.32 23.16 -24.26
N LEU A 506 7.54 23.59 -23.90
CA LEU A 506 8.02 24.95 -24.19
C LEU A 506 8.04 25.25 -25.70
N GLU A 507 8.51 24.31 -26.51
CA GLU A 507 8.52 24.42 -27.98
C GLU A 507 7.14 24.36 -28.64
N ARG A 508 6.12 23.92 -27.89
CA ARG A 508 4.77 23.63 -28.39
C ARG A 508 3.67 24.53 -27.78
N SER A 509 4.06 25.57 -27.05
CA SER A 509 3.14 26.51 -26.39
C SER A 509 2.11 27.12 -27.37
N PRO A 510 0.83 27.27 -26.99
CA PRO A 510 -0.24 27.81 -27.84
C PRO A 510 0.02 29.22 -28.40
N GLN A 511 0.92 29.97 -27.77
CA GLN A 511 1.36 31.28 -28.25
C GLN A 511 2.24 31.20 -29.51
N VAL A 512 2.81 30.04 -29.80
CA VAL A 512 3.77 29.79 -30.89
C VAL A 512 3.08 29.17 -32.12
N ASN A 513 2.14 28.25 -31.94
CA ASN A 513 1.43 27.58 -33.05
C ASN A 513 -0.06 27.34 -32.71
N ALA A 514 -0.97 27.84 -33.55
CA ALA A 514 -2.42 27.64 -33.39
C ALA A 514 -2.87 26.17 -33.58
N ARG A 515 -2.07 25.37 -34.31
CA ARG A 515 -2.20 23.92 -34.44
C ARG A 515 -0.79 23.31 -34.46
N PRO A 516 -0.33 22.68 -33.36
CA PRO A 516 1.05 22.20 -33.29
C PRO A 516 1.29 20.97 -34.19
N PRO A 517 2.50 20.79 -34.74
CA PRO A 517 2.86 19.63 -35.57
C PRO A 517 2.65 18.31 -34.83
N LYS A 518 2.42 17.21 -35.55
CA LYS A 518 2.32 15.87 -34.95
C LYS A 518 3.70 15.29 -34.68
N ILE A 519 3.87 14.49 -33.63
CA ILE A 519 5.18 14.02 -33.15
C ILE A 519 5.42 12.58 -33.61
N ILE A 520 6.64 12.31 -34.08
CA ILE A 520 7.19 10.97 -34.25
C ILE A 520 8.47 10.87 -33.41
N PHE A 521 8.45 10.04 -32.38
CA PHE A 521 9.63 9.79 -31.54
C PHE A 521 10.53 8.73 -32.15
N ILE A 522 11.84 8.95 -32.08
CA ILE A 522 12.86 8.03 -32.56
C ILE A 522 13.87 7.78 -31.43
N GLY A 523 13.83 6.59 -30.83
CA GLY A 523 14.68 6.22 -29.71
C GLY A 523 15.70 5.15 -30.08
N HIS A 524 16.94 5.29 -29.59
CA HIS A 524 17.94 4.22 -29.62
C HIS A 524 18.21 3.69 -28.22
N SER A 525 18.25 2.36 -28.05
CA SER A 525 18.62 1.71 -26.79
C SER A 525 17.84 2.29 -25.60
N LEU A 526 18.52 2.72 -24.51
CA LEU A 526 17.93 3.40 -23.34
C LEU A 526 17.02 4.60 -23.70
N GLY A 527 17.29 5.33 -24.77
CA GLY A 527 16.48 6.46 -25.21
C GLY A 527 15.04 6.07 -25.57
N GLY A 528 14.83 4.84 -26.04
CA GLY A 528 13.49 4.30 -26.24
C GLY A 528 12.73 4.07 -24.93
N LEU A 529 13.42 3.72 -23.84
CA LEU A 529 12.80 3.63 -22.50
C LEU A 529 12.45 5.01 -21.93
N VAL A 530 13.28 6.03 -22.19
CA VAL A 530 12.98 7.44 -21.86
C VAL A 530 11.71 7.91 -22.58
N ILE A 531 11.56 7.59 -23.87
CA ILE A 531 10.34 7.91 -24.64
C ILE A 531 9.11 7.21 -24.05
N LYS A 532 9.20 5.90 -23.74
CA LYS A 532 8.08 5.17 -23.12
C LYS A 532 7.68 5.80 -21.78
N GLN A 533 8.67 6.13 -20.94
CA GLN A 533 8.41 6.79 -19.65
C GLN A 533 7.79 8.18 -19.82
N ALA A 534 8.22 8.95 -20.82
CA ALA A 534 7.67 10.28 -21.10
C ALA A 534 6.19 10.19 -21.49
N LEU A 535 5.81 9.25 -22.35
CA LEU A 535 4.42 9.07 -22.75
C LEU A 535 3.54 8.52 -21.61
N LEU A 536 4.09 7.70 -20.70
CA LEU A 536 3.43 7.33 -19.45
C LEU A 536 3.17 8.55 -18.56
N ASN A 537 4.20 9.37 -18.33
CA ASN A 537 4.06 10.58 -17.51
C ASN A 537 3.06 11.56 -18.13
N ALA A 538 3.05 11.68 -19.46
CA ALA A 538 2.10 12.53 -20.19
C ALA A 538 0.65 12.02 -20.18
N GLN A 539 0.41 10.76 -19.83
CA GLN A 539 -0.94 10.25 -19.55
C GLN A 539 -1.41 10.62 -18.15
N GLU A 540 -0.50 10.61 -17.18
CA GLU A 540 -0.81 10.90 -15.77
C GLU A 540 -0.96 12.40 -15.50
N ASP A 541 -0.17 13.24 -16.16
CA ASP A 541 -0.18 14.69 -15.96
C ASP A 541 -0.92 15.40 -17.10
N PRO A 542 -2.08 16.05 -16.80
CA PRO A 542 -2.84 16.81 -17.79
C PRO A 542 -2.03 17.86 -18.53
N LYS A 543 -0.94 18.40 -17.94
CA LYS A 543 -0.06 19.39 -18.56
C LYS A 543 0.46 18.95 -19.92
N TYR A 544 0.82 17.66 -20.06
CA TYR A 544 1.45 17.14 -21.27
C TYR A 544 0.47 16.42 -22.21
N THR A 545 -0.85 16.57 -21.99
CA THR A 545 -1.89 15.94 -22.83
C THR A 545 -1.73 16.30 -24.32
N SER A 546 -1.24 17.51 -24.62
CA SER A 546 -0.98 18.00 -25.98
C SER A 546 0.17 17.24 -26.68
N ILE A 547 1.16 16.79 -25.91
CA ILE A 547 2.29 15.97 -26.40
C ILE A 547 1.80 14.54 -26.63
N ARG A 548 1.04 13.98 -25.69
CA ARG A 548 0.46 12.62 -25.82
C ARG A 548 -0.44 12.51 -27.05
N THR A 549 -1.48 13.36 -27.13
CA THR A 549 -2.43 13.40 -28.27
C THR A 549 -1.80 13.94 -29.57
N GLY A 550 -0.67 14.64 -29.45
CA GLY A 550 0.16 15.08 -30.55
C GLY A 550 1.04 13.97 -31.14
N THR A 551 1.33 12.91 -30.40
CA THR A 551 2.22 11.82 -30.83
C THR A 551 1.48 10.81 -31.71
N TYR A 552 2.06 10.48 -32.85
CA TYR A 552 1.45 9.57 -33.84
C TYR A 552 2.27 8.30 -34.08
N GLY A 553 3.60 8.40 -34.04
CA GLY A 553 4.50 7.30 -34.36
C GLY A 553 5.66 7.15 -33.38
N LEU A 554 6.09 5.90 -33.17
CA LEU A 554 7.25 5.53 -32.36
C LEU A 554 8.19 4.66 -33.19
N VAL A 555 9.47 5.00 -33.18
CA VAL A 555 10.51 4.26 -33.88
C VAL A 555 11.60 3.89 -32.88
N PHE A 556 11.87 2.60 -32.73
CA PHE A 556 12.85 2.09 -31.79
C PHE A 556 14.00 1.39 -32.53
N PHE A 557 15.23 1.74 -32.18
CA PHE A 557 16.44 1.07 -32.63
C PHE A 557 17.04 0.30 -31.45
N GLY A 558 16.93 -1.02 -31.46
CA GLY A 558 17.50 -1.89 -30.44
C GLY A 558 17.10 -1.49 -29.01
N THR A 559 15.87 -1.04 -28.78
CA THR A 559 15.43 -0.65 -27.43
C THR A 559 15.12 -1.90 -26.62
N PRO A 560 15.71 -2.09 -25.42
CA PRO A 560 15.47 -3.27 -24.60
C PRO A 560 14.17 -3.14 -23.82
N HIS A 561 13.03 -3.35 -24.48
CA HIS A 561 11.70 -3.22 -23.88
C HIS A 561 11.46 -4.19 -22.71
N HIS A 562 12.19 -5.30 -22.64
CA HIS A 562 12.13 -6.31 -21.58
C HIS A 562 13.46 -6.47 -20.79
N GLY A 563 14.41 -5.56 -21.00
CA GLY A 563 15.79 -5.64 -20.46
C GLY A 563 16.71 -6.59 -21.25
N THR A 564 18.01 -6.65 -20.96
CA THR A 564 18.98 -7.47 -21.73
C THR A 564 19.60 -8.62 -20.93
N LYS A 565 19.83 -9.77 -21.57
CA LYS A 565 20.37 -10.98 -20.93
C LYS A 565 21.87 -10.85 -20.61
N GLY A 566 22.19 -10.49 -19.35
CA GLY A 566 23.37 -10.86 -18.55
C GLY A 566 24.81 -10.55 -19.01
N VAL A 567 25.23 -10.96 -20.21
CA VAL A 567 26.68 -11.05 -20.56
C VAL A 567 27.30 -9.69 -20.93
N GLU A 568 26.57 -8.82 -21.62
CA GLU A 568 27.08 -7.50 -22.05
C GLU A 568 26.83 -6.39 -21.01
N LEU A 569 25.66 -6.39 -20.34
CA LEU A 569 25.42 -5.59 -19.12
C LEU A 569 26.49 -5.87 -18.07
N GLY A 570 26.86 -7.14 -17.90
CA GLY A 570 27.95 -7.56 -17.00
C GLY A 570 29.32 -6.97 -17.33
N LYS A 571 29.63 -6.60 -18.58
CA LYS A 571 30.91 -5.95 -18.94
C LYS A 571 30.88 -4.44 -18.72
N ILE A 572 29.73 -3.80 -18.92
CA ILE A 572 29.52 -2.39 -18.59
C ILE A 572 29.54 -2.25 -17.06
N ALA A 573 28.77 -3.08 -16.35
CA ALA A 573 28.79 -3.20 -14.90
C ALA A 573 30.18 -3.62 -14.36
N ALA A 574 30.93 -4.50 -15.03
CA ALA A 574 32.30 -4.84 -14.62
C ALA A 574 33.29 -3.69 -14.82
N LYS A 575 33.17 -2.89 -15.89
CA LYS A 575 33.96 -1.67 -16.06
C LYS A 575 33.63 -0.62 -15.00
N VAL A 576 32.38 -0.54 -14.58
CA VAL A 576 31.94 0.29 -13.45
C VAL A 576 32.49 -0.26 -12.12
N ALA A 577 32.33 -1.55 -11.87
CA ALA A 577 32.79 -2.24 -10.66
C ALA A 577 34.33 -2.21 -10.48
N LYS A 578 35.10 -2.22 -11.58
CA LYS A 578 36.57 -2.16 -11.55
C LYS A 578 37.12 -0.83 -11.01
N PHE A 579 36.32 0.23 -11.03
CA PHE A 579 36.66 1.54 -10.45
C PHE A 579 35.93 1.82 -9.11
N VAL A 580 34.91 1.02 -8.77
CA VAL A 580 34.08 1.12 -7.55
C VAL A 580 34.52 0.14 -6.44
N SER A 581 35.69 -0.51 -6.57
CA SER A 581 36.28 -1.38 -5.54
C SER A 581 36.70 -0.66 -4.23
N LYS A 582 36.29 0.61 -4.05
CA LYS A 582 36.53 1.45 -2.87
C LYS A 582 35.24 2.05 -2.29
N GLY A 583 34.10 1.37 -2.48
CA GLY A 583 32.83 1.69 -1.83
C GLY A 583 31.96 2.67 -2.60
N HIS A 584 30.66 2.35 -2.63
CA HIS A 584 29.50 3.15 -3.09
C HIS A 584 29.28 3.32 -4.61
N ALA A 585 28.16 2.77 -5.11
CA ALA A 585 27.14 3.41 -5.98
C ALA A 585 26.37 2.35 -6.81
N SER A 586 25.06 2.19 -6.58
CA SER A 586 24.12 1.65 -7.59
C SER A 586 23.79 2.74 -8.60
N ASN A 587 23.48 2.39 -9.86
CA ASN A 587 23.12 3.37 -10.89
C ASN A 587 21.79 2.96 -11.54
N ASP A 588 20.75 3.73 -11.23
CA ASP A 588 19.38 3.51 -11.69
C ASP A 588 19.27 3.33 -13.22
N LEU A 589 20.10 3.99 -14.03
CA LEU A 589 20.08 3.83 -15.50
C LEU A 589 20.55 2.45 -15.96
N LEU A 590 21.50 1.83 -15.24
CA LEU A 590 21.98 0.48 -15.52
C LEU A 590 21.02 -0.57 -14.95
N ASP A 591 20.50 -0.34 -13.73
CA ASP A 591 19.54 -1.22 -13.07
C ASP A 591 18.23 -1.33 -13.87
N CYS A 592 17.82 -0.24 -14.55
CA CYS A 592 16.67 -0.24 -15.45
C CYS A 592 16.86 -1.14 -16.69
N LEU A 593 18.09 -1.41 -17.12
CA LEU A 593 18.37 -2.21 -18.31
C LEU A 593 18.49 -3.71 -18.02
N GLU A 594 18.60 -4.10 -16.74
CA GLU A 594 18.63 -5.50 -16.32
C GLU A 594 17.37 -6.25 -16.76
N HIS A 595 17.55 -7.46 -17.29
CA HIS A 595 16.45 -8.32 -17.70
C HIS A 595 15.48 -8.57 -16.53
N ASN A 596 14.18 -8.37 -16.76
CA ASN A 596 13.14 -8.44 -15.73
C ASN A 596 13.31 -7.45 -14.55
N SER A 597 14.01 -6.33 -14.73
CA SER A 597 14.02 -5.26 -13.74
C SER A 597 12.58 -4.87 -13.37
N LEU A 598 12.33 -4.55 -12.10
CA LEU A 598 11.01 -4.06 -11.66
C LEU A 598 10.55 -2.87 -12.52
N PHE A 599 11.49 -2.03 -12.94
CA PHE A 599 11.28 -0.91 -13.85
C PHE A 599 10.77 -1.33 -15.23
N THR A 600 11.47 -2.21 -15.97
CA THR A 600 11.04 -2.62 -17.32
C THR A 600 9.75 -3.43 -17.32
N ARG A 601 9.51 -4.22 -16.26
CA ARG A 601 8.25 -4.97 -16.07
C ARG A 601 7.05 -4.03 -15.86
N GLN A 602 7.17 -3.08 -14.93
CA GLN A 602 6.12 -2.09 -14.69
C GLN A 602 5.91 -1.17 -15.90
N MET A 603 7.00 -0.72 -16.53
CA MET A 603 6.98 0.08 -17.76
C MET A 603 6.22 -0.63 -18.88
N SER A 604 6.56 -1.88 -19.17
CA SER A 604 5.94 -2.62 -20.26
C SER A 604 4.48 -2.98 -19.96
N SER A 605 4.13 -3.29 -18.71
CA SER A 605 2.73 -3.49 -18.29
C SER A 605 1.90 -2.21 -18.38
N ARG A 606 2.47 -1.05 -18.06
CA ARG A 606 1.73 0.22 -18.12
C ARG A 606 1.63 0.78 -19.53
N PHE A 607 2.71 0.63 -20.31
CA PHE A 607 2.78 1.15 -21.67
C PHE A 607 1.96 0.32 -22.66
N CYS A 608 1.73 -0.98 -22.40
CA CYS A 608 0.93 -1.81 -23.30
C CYS A 608 -0.50 -1.28 -23.50
N HIS A 609 -1.07 -0.63 -22.47
CA HIS A 609 -2.37 0.04 -22.56
C HIS A 609 -2.37 1.32 -23.42
N GLN A 610 -1.20 1.91 -23.69
CA GLN A 610 -1.06 3.08 -24.56
C GLN A 610 -0.67 2.72 -26.01
N LEU A 611 -0.21 1.49 -26.25
CA LEU A 611 0.28 1.07 -27.56
C LEU A 611 -0.80 1.11 -28.64
N GLU A 612 -2.08 1.18 -28.26
CA GLU A 612 -3.24 1.31 -29.16
C GLU A 612 -3.35 2.68 -29.84
N ASP A 613 -2.65 3.70 -29.35
CA ASP A 613 -2.69 5.07 -29.91
C ASP A 613 -1.58 5.34 -30.95
N TYR A 614 -0.53 4.51 -31.03
CA TYR A 614 0.67 4.80 -31.84
C TYR A 614 1.00 3.73 -32.89
N ARG A 615 1.54 4.17 -34.05
CA ARG A 615 2.21 3.26 -35.00
C ARG A 615 3.65 3.02 -34.57
N VAL A 616 4.08 1.77 -34.52
CA VAL A 616 5.40 1.39 -34.01
C VAL A 616 6.28 0.80 -35.12
N ILE A 617 7.56 1.16 -35.14
CA ILE A 617 8.60 0.48 -35.92
C ILE A 617 9.69 0.05 -34.96
N SER A 618 10.06 -1.23 -35.01
CA SER A 618 11.12 -1.80 -34.17
C SER A 618 12.23 -2.34 -35.08
N PHE A 619 13.37 -1.66 -35.07
CA PHE A 619 14.60 -2.08 -35.74
C PHE A 619 15.44 -2.95 -34.82
N ILE A 620 15.72 -4.16 -35.28
CA ILE A 620 16.40 -5.22 -34.56
C ILE A 620 17.81 -5.37 -35.15
N GLU A 621 18.80 -5.58 -34.31
CA GLU A 621 20.18 -5.86 -34.74
C GLU A 621 20.28 -7.21 -35.47
N GLY A 622 21.08 -7.25 -36.53
CA GLY A 622 21.25 -8.42 -37.40
C GLY A 622 22.68 -8.94 -37.46
N LYS A 623 23.66 -8.23 -36.87
CA LYS A 623 25.04 -8.69 -36.73
C LYS A 623 25.42 -8.81 -35.27
N GLU A 624 25.94 -9.98 -34.91
CA GLU A 624 26.50 -10.24 -33.58
C GLU A 624 27.84 -9.52 -33.40
N VAL A 625 28.14 -9.13 -32.16
CA VAL A 625 29.44 -8.52 -31.83
C VAL A 625 30.50 -9.61 -31.72
N LEU A 626 31.57 -9.51 -32.52
CA LEU A 626 32.73 -10.41 -32.46
C LEU A 626 33.58 -10.11 -31.21
N LEU A 627 33.55 -11.01 -30.24
CA LEU A 627 34.36 -10.93 -29.04
C LEU A 627 35.76 -11.49 -29.27
N GLY A 628 36.77 -10.64 -29.05
CA GLY A 628 38.17 -10.95 -29.31
C GLY A 628 38.66 -12.25 -28.66
N GLY A 629 39.28 -13.08 -29.50
CA GLY A 629 40.03 -14.29 -29.18
C GLY A 629 40.49 -14.94 -30.49
N ALA A 630 41.79 -15.20 -30.66
CA ALA A 630 42.31 -15.89 -31.84
C ALA A 630 42.18 -17.41 -31.64
N GLY A 631 41.23 -18.05 -32.34
CA GLY A 631 41.02 -19.50 -32.31
C GLY A 631 39.54 -19.91 -32.33
N PRO A 632 39.22 -21.22 -32.42
CA PRO A 632 37.86 -21.75 -32.60
C PRO A 632 36.90 -21.60 -31.39
N ALA A 633 37.18 -20.65 -30.49
CA ALA A 633 36.42 -20.38 -29.26
C ALA A 633 35.84 -18.95 -29.21
N SER A 634 35.61 -18.32 -30.35
CA SER A 634 34.92 -17.02 -30.43
C SER A 634 33.42 -17.22 -30.21
N ILE A 635 32.89 -16.65 -29.13
CA ILE A 635 31.44 -16.64 -28.83
C ILE A 635 30.89 -15.29 -29.31
N SER A 636 29.99 -15.30 -30.29
CA SER A 636 29.31 -14.13 -30.82
C SER A 636 27.92 -13.98 -30.18
N HIS A 637 27.53 -12.77 -29.77
CA HIS A 637 26.24 -12.50 -29.12
C HIS A 637 25.66 -11.13 -29.52
N LEU A 638 24.32 -11.06 -29.55
CA LEU A 638 23.53 -9.84 -29.68
C LEU A 638 23.52 -9.04 -28.36
N VAL A 639 23.56 -7.71 -28.44
CA VAL A 639 23.52 -6.78 -27.29
C VAL A 639 22.10 -6.67 -26.73
N VAL A 640 21.10 -6.61 -27.60
CA VAL A 640 19.68 -6.69 -27.24
C VAL A 640 19.07 -7.87 -27.98
N ASP A 641 18.52 -8.82 -27.24
CA ASP A 641 17.85 -9.96 -27.85
C ASP A 641 16.59 -9.53 -28.61
N GLU A 642 16.24 -10.31 -29.64
CA GLU A 642 15.13 -10.00 -30.53
C GLU A 642 13.79 -9.88 -29.80
N GLU A 643 13.57 -10.66 -28.74
CA GLU A 643 12.36 -10.64 -27.92
C GLU A 643 12.26 -9.36 -27.08
N SER A 644 13.40 -8.84 -26.61
CA SER A 644 13.49 -7.57 -25.89
C SER A 644 13.43 -6.36 -26.83
N ALA A 645 13.91 -6.50 -28.07
CA ALA A 645 13.90 -5.43 -29.07
C ALA A 645 12.52 -5.11 -29.68
N ILE A 646 11.49 -5.91 -29.37
CA ILE A 646 10.12 -5.75 -29.89
C ILE A 646 9.10 -5.61 -28.76
N LEU A 647 7.95 -5.01 -29.09
CA LEU A 647 6.81 -4.81 -28.18
C LEU A 647 5.77 -5.93 -28.30
N GLY A 648 5.88 -6.81 -29.29
CA GLY A 648 5.00 -7.97 -29.43
C GLY A 648 3.64 -7.66 -30.06
N LEU A 649 3.47 -6.49 -30.69
CA LEU A 649 2.19 -6.08 -31.30
C LEU A 649 1.94 -6.78 -32.64
N PRO A 650 0.67 -6.98 -33.05
CA PRO A 650 0.36 -7.58 -34.36
C PRO A 650 0.99 -6.79 -35.52
N GLY A 651 1.32 -7.48 -36.62
CA GLY A 651 2.17 -6.94 -37.70
C GLY A 651 1.63 -5.75 -38.49
N ASN A 652 0.38 -5.33 -38.25
CA ASN A 652 -0.19 -4.07 -38.76
C ASN A 652 0.10 -2.86 -37.86
N ARG A 653 0.57 -3.08 -36.63
CA ARG A 653 0.81 -2.08 -35.58
C ARG A 653 2.28 -1.89 -35.25
N GLU A 654 3.05 -2.97 -35.28
CA GLU A 654 4.51 -2.94 -35.13
C GLU A 654 5.17 -3.54 -36.36
N THR A 655 5.89 -2.70 -37.10
CA THR A 655 6.73 -3.17 -38.19
C THR A 655 8.09 -3.60 -37.61
N ARG A 656 8.37 -4.90 -37.67
CA ARG A 656 9.60 -5.50 -37.12
C ARG A 656 10.60 -5.74 -38.22
N LEU A 657 11.79 -5.15 -38.12
CA LEU A 657 12.78 -5.15 -39.20
C LEU A 657 14.19 -5.40 -38.67
N LYS A 658 14.85 -6.45 -39.16
CA LYS A 658 16.26 -6.69 -38.88
C LYS A 658 17.15 -5.85 -39.79
N LEU A 659 18.12 -5.14 -39.21
CA LEU A 659 19.14 -4.38 -39.92
C LEU A 659 20.45 -5.17 -39.97
N ASP A 660 21.13 -5.18 -41.12
CA ASP A 660 22.44 -5.83 -41.30
C ASP A 660 23.60 -5.05 -40.62
N ALA A 661 23.43 -4.75 -39.33
CA ALA A 661 24.32 -3.94 -38.51
C ALA A 661 24.32 -4.44 -37.05
N ASP A 662 25.42 -4.19 -36.34
CA ASP A 662 25.50 -4.39 -34.89
C ASP A 662 24.80 -3.24 -34.13
N HIS A 663 24.61 -3.41 -32.82
CA HIS A 663 23.92 -2.47 -31.94
C HIS A 663 24.44 -1.02 -32.01
N SER A 664 25.74 -0.84 -32.26
CA SER A 664 26.40 0.47 -32.29
C SER A 664 26.33 1.14 -33.66
N GLN A 665 26.12 0.35 -34.72
CA GLN A 665 26.08 0.82 -36.11
C GLN A 665 24.67 0.93 -36.69
N MET A 666 23.65 0.33 -36.06
CA MET A 666 22.28 0.28 -36.60
C MET A 666 21.62 1.67 -36.78
N CYS A 667 22.11 2.68 -36.07
CA CYS A 667 21.64 4.08 -36.16
C CYS A 667 22.52 4.96 -37.07
N LYS A 668 23.64 4.44 -37.59
CA LYS A 668 24.69 5.20 -38.27
C LYS A 668 24.65 5.02 -39.78
N VAL A 669 23.87 5.87 -40.44
CA VAL A 669 23.65 5.80 -41.89
C VAL A 669 24.64 6.70 -42.64
N GLY A 670 25.57 6.10 -43.41
CA GLY A 670 26.59 6.84 -44.16
C GLY A 670 26.29 7.11 -45.64
N SER A 671 25.28 6.46 -46.21
CA SER A 671 24.86 6.66 -47.60
C SER A 671 23.37 6.34 -47.77
N ARG A 672 22.75 6.82 -48.86
CA ARG A 672 21.36 6.48 -49.23
C ARG A 672 21.21 5.06 -49.80
N GLY A 673 22.00 4.11 -49.28
CA GLY A 673 22.04 2.70 -49.65
C GLY A 673 20.92 1.85 -49.05
N ALA A 674 21.08 0.53 -49.04
CA ALA A 674 20.02 -0.42 -48.64
C ALA A 674 19.48 -0.19 -47.21
N MET A 675 20.38 0.03 -46.23
CA MET A 675 20.00 0.29 -44.83
C MET A 675 19.14 1.55 -44.69
N TYR A 676 19.55 2.65 -45.34
CA TYR A 676 18.75 3.89 -45.32
C TYR A 676 17.42 3.73 -46.03
N LYS A 677 17.38 3.04 -47.18
CA LYS A 677 16.13 2.79 -47.90
C LYS A 677 15.12 2.06 -47.03
N LEU A 678 15.57 1.11 -46.21
CA LEU A 678 14.73 0.34 -45.32
C LEU A 678 14.26 1.17 -44.11
N ILE A 679 15.16 1.93 -43.48
CA ILE A 679 14.80 2.86 -42.38
C ILE A 679 13.81 3.92 -42.88
N LYS A 680 14.19 4.63 -43.95
CA LYS A 680 13.38 5.68 -44.56
C LYS A 680 12.03 5.17 -45.02
N GLY A 681 11.97 4.04 -45.72
CA GLY A 681 10.74 3.53 -46.32
C GLY A 681 9.62 3.37 -45.28
N ASN A 682 9.97 2.90 -44.09
CA ASN A 682 9.02 2.69 -43.00
C ASN A 682 8.68 3.98 -42.26
N ILE A 683 9.67 4.83 -41.97
CA ILE A 683 9.43 6.15 -41.34
C ILE A 683 8.54 7.02 -42.25
N LYS A 684 8.84 7.04 -43.55
CA LYS A 684 8.08 7.78 -44.55
C LYS A 684 6.66 7.25 -44.69
N GLN A 685 6.45 5.93 -44.59
CA GLN A 685 5.10 5.36 -44.62
C GLN A 685 4.22 5.89 -43.47
N ILE A 686 4.76 6.01 -42.25
CA ILE A 686 4.04 6.61 -41.12
C ILE A 686 3.76 8.10 -41.38
N ALA A 687 4.75 8.84 -41.88
CA ALA A 687 4.60 10.25 -42.19
C ALA A 687 3.57 10.52 -43.31
N ASP A 688 3.58 9.74 -44.38
CA ASP A 688 2.65 9.88 -45.50
C ASP A 688 1.20 9.59 -45.04
N GLN A 689 1.00 8.57 -44.22
CA GLN A 689 -0.34 8.26 -43.65
C GLN A 689 -0.86 9.37 -42.73
N LEU A 690 0.03 9.95 -41.92
CA LEU A 690 -0.30 11.11 -41.09
C LEU A 690 -0.75 12.30 -41.96
N LEU A 691 0.04 12.62 -42.99
CA LEU A 691 -0.24 13.75 -43.88
C LEU A 691 -1.55 13.59 -44.66
N VAL A 692 -1.90 12.36 -45.07
CA VAL A 692 -3.20 12.05 -45.69
C VAL A 692 -4.35 12.22 -44.70
N THR A 693 -4.17 11.79 -43.44
CA THR A 693 -5.19 11.94 -42.38
C THR A 693 -5.47 13.41 -42.07
N GLU A 694 -4.43 14.25 -42.09
CA GLU A 694 -4.51 15.70 -41.87
C GLU A 694 -5.16 16.47 -43.04
N GLN A 695 -5.18 15.91 -44.26
CA GLN A 695 -5.72 16.56 -45.48
C GLN A 695 -7.25 16.37 -45.70
N GLY A 696 -7.91 15.51 -44.92
CA GLY A 696 -9.37 15.46 -44.79
C GLY A 696 -10.07 14.28 -45.48
N TYR A 697 -10.81 13.51 -44.68
CA TYR A 697 -12.01 12.79 -45.11
C TYR A 697 -13.19 13.76 -44.92
N ILE A 698 -13.73 14.29 -46.01
CA ILE A 698 -15.04 14.97 -46.00
C ILE A 698 -16.08 13.87 -46.23
N THR A 699 -16.89 13.55 -45.23
CA THR A 699 -18.09 12.73 -45.44
C THR A 699 -19.07 13.50 -46.30
N GLN A 700 -19.19 13.10 -47.56
CA GLN A 700 -20.31 13.47 -48.43
C GLN A 700 -21.62 12.94 -47.80
N PRO A 701 -22.65 13.76 -47.58
CA PRO A 701 -23.95 13.27 -47.15
C PRO A 701 -24.61 12.52 -48.32
N SER A 702 -24.91 11.24 -48.11
CA SER A 702 -25.72 10.46 -49.06
C SER A 702 -27.19 10.90 -48.97
N PRO A 703 -27.92 11.00 -50.09
CA PRO A 703 -29.23 11.64 -50.14
C PRO A 703 -30.34 10.66 -49.74
N SER A 704 -31.17 11.03 -48.75
CA SER A 704 -32.53 10.48 -48.65
C SER A 704 -33.47 11.41 -47.88
N PRO A 705 -34.79 11.35 -48.16
CA PRO A 705 -35.68 12.49 -48.11
C PRO A 705 -36.55 12.51 -46.85
N ARG A 706 -36.57 13.65 -46.13
CA ARG A 706 -37.76 14.30 -45.54
C ARG A 706 -37.33 15.38 -44.54
N ALA A 707 -37.86 16.57 -44.74
CA ALA A 707 -37.76 17.66 -43.77
C ALA A 707 -38.65 17.37 -42.56
N GLY A 708 -38.07 17.40 -41.36
CA GLY A 708 -38.83 17.51 -40.11
C GLY A 708 -39.35 18.94 -39.93
N PRO A 709 -40.53 19.14 -39.30
CA PRO A 709 -41.19 20.44 -39.25
C PRO A 709 -40.48 21.44 -38.33
N PRO A 710 -40.66 22.76 -38.53
CA PRO A 710 -39.98 23.78 -37.75
C PRO A 710 -40.48 23.83 -36.30
N LEU A 711 -39.56 23.98 -35.35
CA LEU A 711 -39.85 24.18 -33.94
C LEU A 711 -40.52 25.54 -33.70
N PRO A 712 -41.61 25.63 -32.92
CA PRO A 712 -42.24 26.91 -32.56
C PRO A 712 -41.48 27.64 -31.43
N PRO A 713 -41.73 28.96 -31.23
CA PRO A 713 -40.93 29.81 -30.37
C PRO A 713 -41.12 29.51 -28.88
N ARG A 714 -40.03 29.62 -28.11
CA ARG A 714 -40.04 29.55 -26.64
C ARG A 714 -41.00 30.60 -26.05
N HIS A 715 -42.06 30.15 -25.40
CA HIS A 715 -42.80 30.97 -24.45
C HIS A 715 -42.04 31.05 -23.12
N THR A 716 -41.69 32.27 -22.77
CA THR A 716 -41.32 32.71 -21.43
C THR A 716 -42.50 32.51 -20.48
N ASN A 717 -42.26 31.95 -19.28
CA ASN A 717 -42.95 32.39 -18.07
C ASN A 717 -42.14 32.07 -16.81
N SER A 718 -41.60 33.15 -16.27
CA SER A 718 -41.48 33.54 -14.86
C SER A 718 -41.79 32.51 -13.77
N SER A 719 -40.76 32.19 -12.99
CA SER A 719 -40.80 32.22 -11.53
C SER A 719 -39.41 32.65 -11.07
N ALA A 720 -39.33 33.79 -10.38
CA ALA A 720 -38.07 34.37 -9.91
C ALA A 720 -37.34 33.39 -8.96
N PRO A 721 -36.00 33.26 -9.06
CA PRO A 721 -35.25 32.45 -8.12
C PRO A 721 -35.14 33.20 -6.78
N TYR A 722 -35.41 32.48 -5.68
CA TYR A 722 -34.98 32.91 -4.34
C TYR A 722 -33.46 33.15 -4.38
N PRO A 723 -32.94 34.18 -3.69
CA PRO A 723 -31.51 34.33 -3.54
C PRO A 723 -30.98 33.12 -2.75
N PRO A 724 -29.91 32.46 -3.20
CA PRO A 724 -29.30 31.40 -2.42
C PRO A 724 -28.82 32.00 -1.08
N PRO A 725 -28.92 31.26 0.04
CA PRO A 725 -28.38 31.74 1.30
C PRO A 725 -26.88 32.01 1.12
N SER A 726 -26.45 33.15 1.64
CA SER A 726 -25.07 33.60 1.67
C SER A 726 -24.14 32.47 2.12
N ILE A 727 -23.29 32.02 1.20
CA ILE A 727 -22.21 31.07 1.46
C ILE A 727 -21.27 31.73 2.47
N THR A 728 -21.45 31.41 3.75
CA THR A 728 -20.37 31.56 4.73
C THR A 728 -19.26 30.64 4.26
N SER A 729 -18.02 31.15 4.13
CA SER A 729 -16.91 30.38 3.59
C SER A 729 -16.65 29.16 4.47
N GLN A 730 -17.20 28.01 4.08
CA GLN A 730 -16.86 26.74 4.69
C GLN A 730 -15.44 26.38 4.26
N ALA A 731 -14.64 25.95 5.23
CA ALA A 731 -13.28 25.48 5.04
C ALA A 731 -13.19 24.53 3.84
N ALA A 732 -12.13 24.68 3.05
CA ALA A 732 -11.87 23.94 1.81
C ALA A 732 -12.25 22.45 1.93
N THR A 733 -13.36 22.06 1.32
CA THR A 733 -13.86 20.69 1.31
C THR A 733 -12.88 19.82 0.52
N LYS A 734 -12.42 18.72 1.11
CA LYS A 734 -11.58 17.73 0.42
C LYS A 734 -12.30 17.31 -0.88
N ARG A 735 -11.72 17.59 -2.04
CA ARG A 735 -12.33 17.26 -3.34
C ARG A 735 -12.12 15.76 -3.64
N VAL A 736 -13.21 15.03 -3.90
CA VAL A 736 -13.12 13.64 -4.37
C VAL A 736 -12.53 13.60 -5.77
N ILE A 737 -11.60 12.67 -6.00
CA ILE A 737 -10.91 12.50 -7.28
C ILE A 737 -11.14 11.11 -7.90
N GLY A 738 -11.04 11.03 -9.22
CA GLY A 738 -11.15 9.79 -10.00
C GLY A 738 -12.57 9.33 -10.30
N THR A 739 -12.68 8.17 -10.95
CA THR A 739 -13.95 7.49 -11.26
C THR A 739 -13.89 6.01 -10.87
N LEU A 740 -15.04 5.34 -10.73
CA LEU A 740 -15.08 3.89 -10.48
C LEU A 740 -14.82 3.13 -11.78
N TYR A 741 -15.43 3.59 -12.87
CA TYR A 741 -15.33 3.00 -14.20
C TYR A 741 -14.76 4.02 -15.18
N ASN A 742 -13.61 3.69 -15.77
CA ASN A 742 -13.02 4.48 -16.84
C ASN A 742 -13.56 4.00 -18.20
N PRO A 743 -13.68 4.90 -19.19
CA PRO A 743 -13.89 4.48 -20.57
C PRO A 743 -12.70 3.64 -21.03
N PHE A 744 -12.95 2.63 -21.86
CA PHE A 744 -11.87 1.76 -22.33
C PHE A 744 -11.03 2.42 -23.43
N ASP A 745 -11.61 3.41 -24.14
CA ASP A 745 -10.99 4.17 -25.20
C ASP A 745 -11.58 5.59 -25.28
N ASN A 746 -11.22 6.36 -26.32
CA ASN A 746 -11.73 7.71 -26.53
C ASN A 746 -13.03 7.76 -27.37
N ASP A 747 -13.70 6.62 -27.64
CA ASP A 747 -14.99 6.63 -28.32
C ASP A 747 -16.01 7.38 -27.43
N PRO A 748 -16.72 8.40 -27.95
CA PRO A 748 -17.76 9.10 -27.20
C PRO A 748 -18.79 8.16 -26.54
N ARG A 749 -19.08 7.02 -27.17
CA ARG A 749 -19.98 5.99 -26.64
C ARG A 749 -19.36 5.22 -25.48
N SER A 750 -18.05 4.99 -25.50
CA SER A 750 -17.29 4.38 -24.39
C SER A 750 -17.27 5.31 -23.18
N ILE A 751 -17.09 6.62 -23.40
CA ILE A 751 -17.20 7.67 -22.38
C ILE A 751 -18.63 7.73 -21.81
N GLU A 752 -19.64 7.68 -22.69
CA GLU A 752 -21.06 7.65 -22.29
C GLU A 752 -21.39 6.39 -21.47
N ALA A 753 -20.95 5.22 -21.91
CA ALA A 753 -21.12 3.96 -21.18
C ALA A 753 -20.47 4.02 -19.79
N ALA A 754 -19.23 4.51 -19.69
CA ALA A 754 -18.56 4.70 -18.41
C ALA A 754 -19.30 5.70 -17.52
N ALA A 755 -19.84 6.78 -18.06
CA ALA A 755 -20.67 7.73 -17.32
C ALA A 755 -21.97 7.09 -16.80
N HIS A 756 -22.63 6.25 -17.60
CA HIS A 756 -23.80 5.49 -17.14
C HIS A 756 -23.44 4.49 -16.03
N LYS A 757 -22.32 3.76 -16.16
CA LYS A 757 -21.80 2.86 -15.12
C LYS A 757 -21.49 3.58 -13.82
N ASN A 758 -20.82 4.74 -13.86
CA ASN A 758 -20.52 5.51 -12.65
C ASN A 758 -21.79 6.04 -11.95
N ASN A 759 -22.89 6.20 -12.68
CA ASN A 759 -24.19 6.59 -12.13
C ASN A 759 -25.12 5.40 -11.82
N TRP A 760 -24.63 4.16 -11.92
CA TRP A 760 -25.41 2.91 -11.76
C TRP A 760 -26.66 2.83 -12.65
N LYS A 761 -26.61 3.45 -13.83
CA LYS A 761 -27.64 3.33 -14.89
C LYS A 761 -27.32 2.16 -15.80
N TRP A 762 -27.45 0.95 -15.28
CA TRP A 762 -26.93 -0.25 -15.93
C TRP A 762 -27.59 -0.58 -17.27
N ASP A 763 -28.90 -0.40 -17.40
CA ASP A 763 -29.62 -0.65 -18.67
C ASP A 763 -29.17 0.30 -19.79
N ASP A 764 -28.89 1.56 -19.45
CA ASP A 764 -28.36 2.55 -20.39
C ASP A 764 -26.93 2.19 -20.81
N ALA A 765 -26.07 1.88 -19.84
CA ALA A 765 -24.70 1.42 -20.11
C ALA A 765 -24.70 0.16 -21.00
N ARG A 766 -25.55 -0.81 -20.69
CA ARG A 766 -25.70 -2.06 -21.43
C ARG A 766 -26.10 -1.81 -22.88
N ARG A 767 -27.06 -0.91 -23.10
CA ARG A 767 -27.52 -0.56 -24.44
C ARG A 767 -26.38 0.02 -25.27
N VAL A 768 -25.63 0.97 -24.71
CA VAL A 768 -24.50 1.60 -25.39
C VAL A 768 -23.39 0.58 -25.69
N GLU A 769 -22.91 -0.16 -24.69
CA GLU A 769 -21.87 -1.19 -24.86
C GLU A 769 -22.29 -2.29 -25.86
N TYR A 770 -23.55 -2.69 -25.86
CA TYR A 770 -24.03 -3.69 -26.82
C TYR A 770 -24.02 -3.17 -28.26
N THR A 771 -24.29 -1.89 -28.49
CA THR A 771 -24.14 -1.30 -29.84
C THR A 771 -22.69 -1.28 -30.30
N ILE A 772 -21.75 -0.92 -29.40
CA ILE A 772 -20.31 -0.97 -29.66
C ILE A 772 -19.90 -2.42 -29.99
N PHE A 773 -20.37 -3.39 -29.20
CA PHE A 773 -20.09 -4.81 -29.41
C PHE A 773 -20.53 -5.29 -30.78
N GLN A 774 -21.77 -4.99 -31.19
CA GLN A 774 -22.29 -5.43 -32.48
C GLN A 774 -21.49 -4.84 -33.65
N GLU A 775 -21.08 -3.59 -33.51
CA GLU A 775 -20.23 -2.96 -34.51
C GLU A 775 -18.84 -3.62 -34.56
N HIS A 776 -18.17 -3.75 -33.42
CA HIS A 776 -16.84 -4.37 -33.31
C HIS A 776 -16.85 -5.82 -33.80
N LEU A 777 -17.88 -6.58 -33.45
CA LEU A 777 -18.04 -7.96 -33.93
C LEU A 777 -18.18 -8.00 -35.46
N ARG A 778 -18.90 -7.05 -36.06
CA ARG A 778 -19.09 -6.97 -37.52
C ARG A 778 -17.85 -6.47 -38.26
N THR A 779 -17.10 -5.52 -37.69
CA THR A 779 -15.99 -4.84 -38.37
C THR A 779 -14.61 -5.41 -38.05
N LEU A 780 -14.38 -5.78 -36.79
CA LEU A 780 -13.09 -6.27 -36.27
C LEU A 780 -13.07 -7.79 -36.10
N GLY A 781 -14.26 -8.40 -35.92
CA GLY A 781 -14.41 -9.83 -35.69
C GLY A 781 -14.38 -10.21 -34.21
N ALA A 782 -14.72 -11.48 -33.93
CA ALA A 782 -14.88 -12.02 -32.57
C ALA A 782 -13.56 -12.10 -31.78
N ASP A 783 -12.43 -12.20 -32.49
CA ASP A 783 -11.10 -12.45 -31.89
C ASP A 783 -10.36 -11.16 -31.54
N HIS A 784 -10.90 -10.01 -31.96
CA HIS A 784 -10.24 -8.74 -31.74
C HIS A 784 -10.31 -8.31 -30.27
N HIS A 785 -9.20 -7.79 -29.74
CA HIS A 785 -9.08 -7.37 -28.34
C HIS A 785 -10.22 -6.44 -27.92
N SER A 786 -10.51 -5.40 -28.69
CA SER A 786 -11.60 -4.45 -28.41
C SER A 786 -12.98 -5.11 -28.40
N THR A 787 -13.25 -6.11 -29.25
CA THR A 787 -14.50 -6.88 -29.21
C THR A 787 -14.60 -7.67 -27.91
N LEU A 788 -13.50 -8.28 -27.47
CA LEU A 788 -13.42 -9.04 -26.22
C LEU A 788 -13.51 -8.14 -24.98
N GLN A 789 -12.91 -6.94 -25.01
CA GLN A 789 -12.97 -5.96 -23.93
C GLN A 789 -14.40 -5.44 -23.73
N VAL A 790 -15.10 -5.12 -24.82
CA VAL A 790 -16.52 -4.74 -24.77
C VAL A 790 -17.37 -5.92 -24.28
N GLY A 791 -17.07 -7.15 -24.72
CA GLY A 791 -17.69 -8.36 -24.16
C GLY A 791 -17.49 -8.51 -22.65
N TYR A 792 -16.30 -8.17 -22.13
CA TYR A 792 -16.02 -8.16 -20.69
C TYR A 792 -16.86 -7.08 -19.99
N ASN A 793 -16.95 -5.88 -20.56
CA ASN A 793 -17.76 -4.79 -20.01
C ASN A 793 -19.24 -5.19 -19.95
N LEU A 794 -19.76 -5.89 -20.97
CA LEU A 794 -21.11 -6.44 -20.98
C LEU A 794 -21.31 -7.50 -19.89
N ALA A 795 -20.32 -8.37 -19.65
CA ALA A 795 -20.37 -9.32 -18.54
C ALA A 795 -20.46 -8.62 -17.18
N GLU A 796 -19.64 -7.58 -16.97
CA GLU A 796 -19.64 -6.79 -15.73
C GLU A 796 -20.96 -6.06 -15.53
N ILE A 797 -21.50 -5.42 -16.58
CA ILE A 797 -22.80 -4.75 -16.54
C ILE A 797 -23.94 -5.74 -16.27
N ASP A 798 -23.94 -6.91 -16.93
CA ASP A 798 -24.99 -7.92 -16.72
C ASP A 798 -24.91 -8.50 -15.30
N LEU A 799 -23.72 -8.65 -14.71
CA LEU A 799 -23.55 -9.06 -13.31
C LEU A 799 -24.11 -8.00 -12.35
N GLU A 800 -23.67 -6.75 -12.49
CA GLU A 800 -24.11 -5.62 -11.66
C GLU A 800 -25.62 -5.38 -11.78
N SER A 801 -26.21 -5.63 -12.95
CA SER A 801 -27.66 -5.52 -13.21
C SER A 801 -28.49 -6.65 -12.59
N GLY A 802 -27.85 -7.73 -12.12
CA GLY A 802 -28.50 -8.94 -11.61
C GLY A 802 -28.89 -9.97 -12.67
N TYR A 803 -28.39 -9.89 -13.91
CA TYR A 803 -28.60 -10.90 -14.96
C TYR A 803 -27.47 -11.94 -14.96
N ILE A 804 -27.34 -12.70 -13.87
CA ILE A 804 -26.20 -13.60 -13.59
C ILE A 804 -25.97 -14.64 -14.71
N GLY A 805 -27.04 -15.18 -15.31
CA GLY A 805 -26.92 -16.13 -16.42
C GLY A 805 -26.28 -15.52 -17.67
N LYS A 806 -26.71 -14.31 -18.06
CA LYS A 806 -26.13 -13.58 -19.20
C LYS A 806 -24.70 -13.16 -18.93
N ALA A 807 -24.41 -12.74 -17.70
CA ALA A 807 -23.05 -12.43 -17.26
C ALA A 807 -22.12 -13.64 -17.43
N ALA A 808 -22.59 -14.84 -17.03
CA ALA A 808 -21.84 -16.09 -17.21
C ALA A 808 -21.58 -16.41 -18.69
N GLU A 809 -22.59 -16.25 -19.56
CA GLU A 809 -22.44 -16.46 -21.01
C GLU A 809 -21.39 -15.53 -21.62
N TRP A 810 -21.47 -14.23 -21.34
CA TRP A 810 -20.49 -13.25 -21.80
C TRP A 810 -19.09 -13.55 -21.26
N CYS A 811 -18.99 -13.78 -19.96
CA CYS A 811 -17.72 -14.02 -19.29
C CYS A 811 -17.04 -15.30 -19.82
N GLN A 812 -17.82 -16.37 -20.06
CA GLN A 812 -17.32 -17.60 -20.67
C GLN A 812 -16.88 -17.38 -22.12
N TRP A 813 -17.65 -16.63 -22.90
CA TRP A 813 -17.30 -16.29 -24.28
C TRP A 813 -15.99 -15.48 -24.34
N VAL A 814 -15.84 -14.46 -23.48
CA VAL A 814 -14.61 -13.67 -23.39
C VAL A 814 -13.45 -14.53 -22.93
N SER A 815 -13.60 -15.32 -21.87
CA SER A 815 -12.53 -16.16 -21.32
C SER A 815 -12.01 -17.15 -22.38
N ASN A 816 -12.91 -17.86 -23.07
CA ASN A 816 -12.53 -18.81 -24.11
C ASN A 816 -11.78 -18.16 -25.28
N ASN A 817 -12.27 -17.02 -25.78
CA ASN A 817 -11.66 -16.35 -26.93
C ASN A 817 -10.38 -15.60 -26.55
N SER A 818 -10.36 -14.89 -25.42
CA SER A 818 -9.16 -14.21 -24.92
C SER A 818 -8.06 -15.20 -24.56
N GLN A 819 -8.37 -16.34 -23.94
CA GLN A 819 -7.38 -17.38 -23.69
C GLN A 819 -6.79 -17.93 -24.99
N ARG A 820 -7.63 -18.17 -26.00
CA ARG A 820 -7.17 -18.71 -27.30
C ARG A 820 -6.30 -17.72 -28.06
N VAL A 821 -6.63 -16.43 -28.04
CA VAL A 821 -6.02 -15.40 -28.90
C VAL A 821 -4.91 -14.62 -28.18
N LEU A 822 -5.01 -14.43 -26.86
CA LEU A 822 -4.15 -13.57 -26.06
C LEU A 822 -3.31 -14.33 -25.00
N ASP A 823 -3.52 -15.63 -24.83
CA ASP A 823 -2.94 -16.48 -23.77
C ASP A 823 -3.54 -16.24 -22.34
N LYS A 824 -3.35 -17.22 -21.46
CA LYS A 824 -3.83 -17.28 -20.06
C LYS A 824 -3.23 -16.22 -19.14
N ARG A 825 -2.07 -15.65 -19.51
CA ARG A 825 -1.38 -14.62 -18.71
C ARG A 825 -1.78 -13.19 -19.10
N HIS A 826 -2.59 -13.02 -20.14
CA HIS A 826 -3.02 -11.70 -20.57
C HIS A 826 -3.98 -11.05 -19.56
N PRO A 827 -3.85 -9.74 -19.26
CA PRO A 827 -4.70 -9.06 -18.27
C PRO A 827 -6.20 -9.21 -18.52
N LEU A 828 -6.66 -9.11 -19.78
CA LEU A 828 -8.08 -9.31 -20.11
C LEU A 828 -8.55 -10.74 -19.81
N THR A 829 -7.74 -11.76 -20.10
CA THR A 829 -8.07 -13.16 -19.80
C THR A 829 -8.20 -13.36 -18.29
N MET A 830 -7.24 -12.85 -17.51
CA MET A 830 -7.27 -12.92 -16.05
C MET A 830 -8.44 -12.12 -15.44
N ARG A 831 -8.77 -10.93 -15.98
CA ARG A 831 -9.95 -10.16 -15.58
C ARG A 831 -11.23 -10.96 -15.80
N ALA A 832 -11.41 -11.55 -16.99
CA ALA A 832 -12.56 -12.40 -17.28
C ALA A 832 -12.62 -13.61 -16.34
N GLU A 833 -11.51 -14.31 -16.12
CA GLU A 833 -11.46 -15.45 -15.19
C GLU A 833 -11.82 -15.06 -13.75
N SER A 834 -11.31 -13.93 -13.23
CA SER A 834 -11.67 -13.47 -11.88
C SER A 834 -13.14 -13.06 -11.77
N LEU A 835 -13.70 -12.42 -12.81
CA LEU A 835 -15.12 -12.08 -12.87
C LEU A 835 -16.00 -13.35 -12.90
N MET A 836 -15.55 -14.41 -13.59
CA MET A 836 -16.21 -15.72 -13.53
C MET A 836 -16.23 -16.27 -12.09
N GLY A 837 -15.16 -16.07 -11.32
CA GLY A 837 -15.13 -16.45 -9.90
C GLY A 837 -16.24 -15.77 -9.09
N GLU A 838 -16.49 -14.48 -9.30
CA GLU A 838 -17.59 -13.74 -8.65
C GLU A 838 -18.96 -14.24 -9.13
N ILE A 839 -19.14 -14.47 -10.43
CA ILE A 839 -20.36 -15.04 -11.00
C ILE A 839 -20.68 -16.43 -10.39
N LEU A 840 -19.66 -17.28 -10.20
CA LEU A 840 -19.82 -18.59 -9.57
C LEU A 840 -20.29 -18.47 -8.12
N VAL A 841 -19.76 -17.51 -7.35
CA VAL A 841 -20.24 -17.21 -5.99
C VAL A 841 -21.72 -16.78 -6.02
N SER A 842 -22.11 -15.89 -6.94
CA SER A 842 -23.50 -15.45 -7.10
C SER A 842 -24.45 -16.57 -7.57
N GLN A 843 -23.93 -17.61 -8.20
CA GLN A 843 -24.67 -18.84 -8.55
C GLN A 843 -24.74 -19.86 -7.39
N GLY A 844 -24.10 -19.59 -6.26
CA GLY A 844 -24.03 -20.50 -5.11
C GLY A 844 -22.89 -21.52 -5.17
N LYS A 845 -21.99 -21.43 -6.15
CA LYS A 845 -20.79 -22.29 -6.29
C LYS A 845 -19.58 -21.65 -5.62
N GLN A 846 -19.69 -21.44 -4.31
CA GLN A 846 -18.78 -20.61 -3.54
C GLN A 846 -17.32 -21.13 -3.52
N GLN A 847 -17.12 -22.44 -3.36
CA GLN A 847 -15.79 -23.07 -3.36
C GLN A 847 -15.10 -22.99 -4.73
N GLU A 848 -15.85 -23.18 -5.82
CA GLU A 848 -15.32 -23.03 -7.18
C GLU A 848 -14.92 -21.58 -7.43
N GLY A 849 -15.78 -20.62 -7.04
CA GLY A 849 -15.50 -19.19 -7.16
C GLY A 849 -14.26 -18.75 -6.36
N GLU A 850 -14.10 -19.24 -5.13
CA GLU A 850 -12.90 -19.01 -4.31
C GLU A 850 -11.65 -19.52 -5.02
N SER A 851 -11.66 -20.78 -5.49
CA SER A 851 -10.51 -21.40 -6.15
C SER A 851 -10.11 -20.63 -7.40
N VAL A 852 -11.08 -20.23 -8.23
CA VAL A 852 -10.83 -19.42 -9.43
C VAL A 852 -10.20 -18.08 -9.06
N CYS A 853 -10.78 -17.34 -8.12
CA CYS A 853 -10.25 -16.04 -7.67
C CYS A 853 -8.85 -16.17 -7.06
N ALA A 854 -8.59 -17.17 -6.22
CA ALA A 854 -7.28 -17.39 -5.61
C ALA A 854 -6.20 -17.74 -6.66
N ASN A 855 -6.53 -18.59 -7.63
CA ASN A 855 -5.62 -18.96 -8.72
C ASN A 855 -5.33 -17.79 -9.66
N VAL A 856 -6.31 -16.94 -9.93
CA VAL A 856 -6.09 -15.71 -10.71
C VAL A 856 -5.25 -14.71 -9.91
N LEU A 857 -5.55 -14.52 -8.62
CA LEU A 857 -4.81 -13.60 -7.76
C LEU A 857 -3.32 -13.97 -7.68
N ALA A 858 -3.01 -15.25 -7.48
CA ALA A 858 -1.62 -15.73 -7.45
C ALA A 858 -0.89 -15.46 -8.77
N ARG A 859 -1.57 -15.66 -9.91
CA ARG A 859 -1.00 -15.35 -11.24
C ARG A 859 -0.77 -13.86 -11.39
N GLN A 860 -1.77 -13.02 -11.09
CA GLN A 860 -1.64 -11.56 -11.18
C GLN A 860 -0.52 -11.01 -10.28
N GLN A 861 -0.40 -11.51 -9.05
CA GLN A 861 0.70 -11.16 -8.14
C GLN A 861 2.07 -11.49 -8.74
N MET A 862 2.21 -12.65 -9.41
CA MET A 862 3.46 -13.04 -10.06
C MET A 862 3.73 -12.26 -11.37
N THR A 863 2.68 -11.92 -12.14
CA THR A 863 2.83 -11.31 -13.48
C THR A 863 2.89 -9.78 -13.43
N ILE A 864 1.86 -9.15 -12.84
CA ILE A 864 1.65 -7.69 -12.86
C ILE A 864 1.89 -7.02 -11.50
N GLY A 865 1.96 -7.81 -10.42
CA GLY A 865 2.35 -7.34 -9.07
C GLY A 865 1.18 -7.22 -8.10
N GLU A 866 1.51 -7.10 -6.80
CA GLU A 866 0.52 -7.08 -5.71
C GLU A 866 -0.31 -5.79 -5.65
N ASP A 867 0.27 -4.69 -6.15
CA ASP A 867 -0.27 -3.33 -6.06
C ASP A 867 -1.02 -2.88 -7.34
N ASP A 868 -1.18 -3.76 -8.32
CA ASP A 868 -1.94 -3.44 -9.54
C ASP A 868 -3.45 -3.38 -9.26
N ILE A 869 -4.18 -2.48 -9.93
CA ILE A 869 -5.62 -2.28 -9.74
C ILE A 869 -6.41 -3.56 -10.07
N ASP A 870 -6.00 -4.32 -11.08
CA ASP A 870 -6.66 -5.58 -11.44
C ASP A 870 -6.41 -6.66 -10.37
N THR A 871 -5.21 -6.67 -9.76
CA THR A 871 -4.90 -7.53 -8.60
C THR A 871 -5.76 -7.17 -7.39
N LEU A 872 -5.94 -5.87 -7.12
CA LEU A 872 -6.77 -5.39 -6.03
C LEU A 872 -8.27 -5.66 -6.26
N GLU A 873 -8.71 -5.68 -7.51
CA GLU A 873 -10.08 -6.04 -7.86
C GLU A 873 -10.33 -7.54 -7.69
N THR A 874 -9.41 -8.41 -8.13
CA THR A 874 -9.48 -9.85 -7.83
C THR A 874 -9.44 -10.12 -6.33
N ARG A 875 -8.67 -9.32 -5.56
CA ARG A 875 -8.66 -9.41 -4.10
C ARG A 875 -10.02 -9.06 -3.48
N ARG A 876 -10.75 -8.07 -4.02
CA ARG A 876 -12.14 -7.78 -3.62
C ARG A 876 -13.03 -9.00 -3.84
N ARG A 877 -12.95 -9.61 -5.03
CA ARG A 877 -13.74 -10.80 -5.39
C ARG A 877 -13.44 -11.99 -4.47
N LEU A 878 -12.16 -12.19 -4.14
CA LEU A 878 -11.74 -13.23 -3.20
C LEU A 878 -12.26 -12.96 -1.78
N ALA A 879 -12.27 -11.70 -1.32
CA ALA A 879 -12.84 -11.35 -0.01
C ALA A 879 -14.34 -11.70 0.07
N THR A 880 -15.09 -11.43 -0.99
CA THR A 880 -16.50 -11.84 -1.12
C THR A 880 -16.63 -13.37 -1.10
N ALA A 881 -15.78 -14.08 -1.84
CA ALA A 881 -15.78 -15.54 -1.86
C ALA A 881 -15.49 -16.13 -0.47
N TYR A 882 -14.48 -15.62 0.26
CA TYR A 882 -14.19 -16.02 1.65
C TYR A 882 -15.37 -15.81 2.59
N SER A 883 -16.06 -14.67 2.47
CA SER A 883 -17.26 -14.40 3.26
C SER A 883 -18.38 -15.42 2.98
N SER A 884 -18.51 -15.84 1.72
CA SER A 884 -19.52 -16.81 1.30
C SER A 884 -19.26 -18.24 1.79
N VAL A 885 -17.99 -18.66 1.91
CA VAL A 885 -17.59 -19.98 2.47
C VAL A 885 -17.41 -19.97 3.99
N GLU A 886 -18.06 -19.04 4.69
CA GLU A 886 -18.03 -18.84 6.14
C GLU A 886 -16.66 -18.45 6.75
N ARG A 887 -15.64 -18.18 5.93
CA ARG A 887 -14.34 -17.61 6.33
C ARG A 887 -14.43 -16.08 6.39
N ARG A 888 -15.42 -15.57 7.11
CA ARG A 888 -15.82 -14.15 7.11
C ARG A 888 -14.74 -13.22 7.66
N GLU A 889 -13.96 -13.65 8.64
CA GLU A 889 -12.85 -12.85 9.20
C GLU A 889 -11.71 -12.68 8.20
N GLU A 890 -11.38 -13.74 7.47
CA GLU A 890 -10.39 -13.68 6.38
C GLU A 890 -10.89 -12.79 5.24
N GLY A 891 -12.19 -12.81 4.94
CA GLY A 891 -12.84 -11.90 4.00
C GLY A 891 -12.67 -10.43 4.40
N ILE A 892 -12.99 -10.09 5.66
CA ILE A 892 -12.86 -8.72 6.19
C ILE A 892 -11.39 -8.27 6.16
N ALA A 893 -10.46 -9.08 6.69
CA ALA A 893 -9.03 -8.75 6.68
C ALA A 893 -8.48 -8.56 5.25
N THR A 894 -8.97 -9.35 4.29
CA THR A 894 -8.60 -9.22 2.87
C THR A 894 -9.11 -7.91 2.27
N ALA A 895 -10.33 -7.48 2.61
CA ALA A 895 -10.92 -6.22 2.18
C ALA A 895 -10.26 -4.99 2.84
N GLU A 896 -9.86 -5.09 4.12
CA GLU A 896 -9.09 -4.06 4.82
C GLU A 896 -7.72 -3.85 4.18
N LYS A 897 -6.99 -4.94 3.90
CA LYS A 897 -5.70 -4.88 3.17
C LYS A 897 -5.84 -4.24 1.79
N ARG A 898 -6.94 -4.52 1.08
CA ARG A 898 -7.26 -3.86 -0.20
C ARG A 898 -7.45 -2.35 -0.01
N THR A 899 -8.21 -1.95 1.02
CA THR A 899 -8.49 -0.54 1.32
C THR A 899 -7.21 0.23 1.64
N GLU A 900 -6.32 -0.35 2.45
CA GLU A 900 -5.02 0.25 2.76
C GLU A 900 -4.14 0.40 1.50
N SER A 901 -4.14 -0.62 0.63
CA SER A 901 -3.41 -0.57 -0.64
C SER A 901 -3.95 0.54 -1.55
N LEU A 902 -5.27 0.68 -1.67
CA LEU A 902 -5.91 1.75 -2.45
C LEU A 902 -5.62 3.15 -1.87
N LYS A 903 -5.63 3.29 -0.53
CA LYS A 903 -5.22 4.55 0.14
C LYS A 903 -3.79 4.94 -0.21
N ARG A 904 -2.86 3.98 -0.18
CA ARG A 904 -1.45 4.23 -0.53
C ARG A 904 -1.26 4.57 -2.00
N LEU A 905 -1.97 3.90 -2.91
CA LEU A 905 -1.77 4.03 -4.36
C LEU A 905 -2.50 5.22 -4.99
N LEU A 906 -3.76 5.44 -4.59
CA LEU A 906 -4.64 6.44 -5.20
C LEU A 906 -4.90 7.64 -4.28
N GLY A 907 -4.51 7.55 -3.01
CA GLY A 907 -4.80 8.54 -1.98
C GLY A 907 -6.14 8.28 -1.27
N GLU A 908 -6.29 8.91 -0.10
CA GLU A 908 -7.48 8.77 0.73
C GLU A 908 -8.75 9.37 0.10
N ASN A 909 -8.58 10.39 -0.76
CA ASN A 909 -9.70 11.12 -1.37
C ASN A 909 -10.18 10.52 -2.71
N HIS A 910 -9.65 9.37 -3.13
CA HIS A 910 -10.03 8.74 -4.39
C HIS A 910 -11.32 7.93 -4.26
N ILE A 911 -12.23 8.02 -5.24
CA ILE A 911 -13.56 7.39 -5.16
C ILE A 911 -13.52 5.86 -4.99
N LYS A 912 -12.51 5.18 -5.56
CA LYS A 912 -12.28 3.73 -5.34
C LYS A 912 -11.92 3.38 -3.89
N THR A 913 -11.25 4.28 -3.16
CA THR A 913 -10.93 4.11 -1.74
C THR A 913 -12.20 4.18 -0.90
N TYR A 914 -13.10 5.11 -1.20
CA TYR A 914 -14.40 5.17 -0.55
C TYR A 914 -15.27 3.95 -0.85
N ALA A 915 -15.28 3.49 -2.11
CA ALA A 915 -15.97 2.25 -2.47
C ALA A 915 -15.42 1.03 -1.72
N SER A 916 -14.09 0.93 -1.53
CA SER A 916 -13.49 -0.19 -0.80
C SER A 916 -13.84 -0.21 0.68
N VAL A 917 -13.98 0.96 1.30
CA VAL A 917 -14.50 1.07 2.69
C VAL A 917 -15.92 0.52 2.77
N LEU A 918 -16.79 0.84 1.81
CA LEU A 918 -18.15 0.30 1.77
C LEU A 918 -18.16 -1.21 1.52
N ASP A 919 -17.24 -1.74 0.71
CA ASP A 919 -17.10 -3.19 0.51
C ASP A 919 -16.74 -3.90 1.83
N THR A 920 -15.84 -3.34 2.64
CA THR A 920 -15.52 -3.88 3.97
C THR A 920 -16.73 -3.83 4.90
N ILE A 921 -17.47 -2.72 4.91
CA ILE A 921 -18.69 -2.57 5.71
C ILE A 921 -19.75 -3.61 5.31
N GLU A 922 -19.92 -3.89 4.01
CA GLU A 922 -20.83 -4.93 3.51
C GLU A 922 -20.49 -6.31 4.11
N LEU A 923 -19.20 -6.67 4.16
CA LEU A 923 -18.77 -7.95 4.73
C LEU A 923 -18.99 -8.01 6.25
N ILE A 924 -18.85 -6.88 6.94
CA ILE A 924 -19.18 -6.77 8.37
C ILE A 924 -20.69 -6.97 8.59
N VAL A 925 -21.54 -6.34 7.78
CA VAL A 925 -23.00 -6.52 7.83
C VAL A 925 -23.38 -7.99 7.58
N ALA A 926 -22.75 -8.63 6.59
CA ALA A 926 -22.97 -10.04 6.30
C ALA A 926 -22.60 -10.94 7.50
N LYS A 927 -21.49 -10.65 8.20
CA LYS A 927 -21.10 -11.34 9.45
C LYS A 927 -22.15 -11.16 10.55
N LEU A 928 -22.66 -9.95 10.73
CA LEU A 928 -23.69 -9.66 11.74
C LEU A 928 -25.02 -10.37 11.46
N SER A 929 -25.39 -10.52 10.19
CA SER A 929 -26.67 -11.12 9.79
C SER A 929 -26.75 -12.66 9.94
N SER A 930 -25.61 -13.34 10.01
CA SER A 930 -25.52 -14.81 9.84
C SER A 930 -25.18 -15.59 11.11
N SER A 931 -24.75 -14.94 12.19
CA SER A 931 -24.32 -15.62 13.43
C SER A 931 -25.18 -15.22 14.63
N ASN A 932 -25.86 -16.21 15.22
CA ASN A 932 -26.59 -16.05 16.48
C ASN A 932 -25.67 -15.60 17.63
N GLU A 933 -24.41 -16.05 17.61
CA GLU A 933 -23.36 -15.64 18.56
C GLU A 933 -22.89 -14.21 18.29
N ALA A 934 -22.67 -13.81 17.03
CA ALA A 934 -22.31 -12.43 16.69
C ALA A 934 -23.42 -11.44 17.06
N MET A 935 -24.69 -11.82 16.85
CA MET A 935 -25.86 -11.06 17.29
C MET A 935 -26.01 -11.02 18.83
N ALA A 936 -25.66 -12.11 19.53
CA ALA A 936 -25.67 -12.14 20.99
C ALA A 936 -24.50 -11.37 21.62
N ILE A 937 -23.31 -11.43 21.03
CA ILE A 937 -22.10 -10.69 21.44
C ILE A 937 -22.29 -9.19 21.21
N ALA A 938 -22.86 -8.79 20.06
CA ALA A 938 -23.26 -7.42 19.76
C ALA A 938 -24.13 -6.78 20.86
N ARG A 939 -24.98 -7.59 21.50
CA ARG A 939 -25.88 -7.12 22.56
C ARG A 939 -25.19 -6.79 23.88
N PHE A 940 -24.02 -7.39 24.15
CA PHE A 940 -23.30 -7.26 25.42
C PHE A 940 -21.92 -6.59 25.27
N HIS A 941 -21.54 -6.21 24.05
CA HIS A 941 -20.32 -5.46 23.76
C HIS A 941 -20.69 -4.02 23.39
N THR A 942 -20.02 -3.06 24.03
CA THR A 942 -20.06 -1.63 23.67
C THR A 942 -19.58 -1.37 22.23
N GLY A 943 -18.93 -2.34 21.58
CA GLY A 943 -18.30 -2.22 20.27
C GLY A 943 -19.22 -2.22 19.04
N THR A 944 -20.50 -2.61 19.15
CA THR A 944 -21.43 -2.50 17.99
C THR A 944 -22.05 -1.13 17.84
N GLU A 945 -22.20 -0.38 18.94
CA GLU A 945 -22.44 1.06 18.84
C GLU A 945 -21.25 1.72 18.13
N ASP A 946 -20.01 1.29 18.41
CA ASP A 946 -18.83 1.77 17.69
C ASP A 946 -18.90 1.44 16.18
N ILE A 947 -19.35 0.24 15.77
CA ILE A 947 -19.53 -0.09 14.35
C ILE A 947 -20.64 0.77 13.70
N VAL A 948 -21.79 0.92 14.35
CA VAL A 948 -22.87 1.79 13.82
C VAL A 948 -22.39 3.23 13.72
N ASN A 949 -21.67 3.74 14.72
CA ASN A 949 -21.11 5.09 14.73
C ASN A 949 -20.09 5.26 13.60
N VAL A 950 -19.22 4.28 13.37
CA VAL A 950 -18.25 4.29 12.26
C VAL A 950 -18.96 4.28 10.91
N VAL A 951 -19.98 3.44 10.72
CA VAL A 951 -20.76 3.38 9.47
C VAL A 951 -21.60 4.65 9.28
N GLN A 952 -22.11 5.23 10.36
CA GLN A 952 -22.84 6.48 10.36
C GLN A 952 -21.94 7.65 9.98
N GLU A 953 -20.72 7.70 10.50
CA GLU A 953 -19.72 8.70 10.13
C GLU A 953 -19.32 8.53 8.66
N ALA A 954 -19.03 7.30 8.21
CA ALA A 954 -18.74 7.02 6.82
C ALA A 954 -19.90 7.41 5.88
N SER A 955 -21.14 7.15 6.28
CA SER A 955 -22.33 7.55 5.50
C SER A 955 -22.49 9.07 5.45
N ARG A 956 -22.27 9.77 6.57
CA ARG A 956 -22.28 11.23 6.65
C ARG A 956 -21.18 11.83 5.78
N GLU A 957 -19.98 11.27 5.82
CA GLU A 957 -18.84 11.69 5.01
C GLU A 957 -19.16 11.52 3.51
N MET A 958 -19.64 10.36 3.07
CA MET A 958 -20.01 10.17 1.65
C MET A 958 -21.10 11.12 1.20
N ASN A 959 -22.11 11.35 2.05
CA ASN A 959 -23.18 12.30 1.74
C ASN A 959 -22.63 13.73 1.61
N ASN A 960 -21.69 14.14 2.47
CA ASN A 960 -21.08 15.47 2.41
C ASN A 960 -20.16 15.62 1.19
N LEU A 961 -19.42 14.57 0.81
CA LEU A 961 -18.44 14.60 -0.27
C LEU A 961 -19.06 14.45 -1.67
N LEU A 962 -20.02 13.54 -1.81
CA LEU A 962 -20.59 13.13 -3.10
C LEU A 962 -22.03 13.65 -3.31
N GLY A 963 -22.68 14.10 -2.23
CA GLY A 963 -24.09 14.45 -2.21
C GLY A 963 -25.01 13.24 -2.01
N PRO A 964 -26.27 13.48 -1.60
CA PRO A 964 -27.23 12.42 -1.26
C PRO A 964 -27.65 11.55 -2.45
N ARG A 965 -27.58 12.10 -3.67
CA ARG A 965 -28.03 11.43 -4.90
C ARG A 965 -26.98 10.50 -5.52
N HIS A 966 -25.74 10.56 -5.04
CA HIS A 966 -24.67 9.75 -5.59
C HIS A 966 -24.87 8.27 -5.22
N PRO A 967 -24.63 7.31 -6.14
CA PRO A 967 -24.91 5.91 -5.86
C PRO A 967 -24.18 5.35 -4.63
N LEU A 968 -22.91 5.72 -4.41
CA LEU A 968 -22.17 5.33 -3.18
C LEU A 968 -22.77 5.93 -1.89
N SER A 969 -23.40 7.11 -1.94
CA SER A 969 -24.09 7.70 -0.78
C SER A 969 -25.38 6.94 -0.47
N ILE A 970 -26.10 6.50 -1.51
CA ILE A 970 -27.28 5.66 -1.36
C ILE A 970 -26.89 4.31 -0.77
N ARG A 971 -25.82 3.68 -1.28
CA ARG A 971 -25.28 2.41 -0.75
C ARG A 971 -24.80 2.54 0.69
N SER A 972 -24.10 3.62 1.05
CA SER A 972 -23.67 3.84 2.44
C SER A 972 -24.86 3.99 3.39
N LEU A 973 -25.93 4.65 2.94
CA LEU A 973 -27.15 4.82 3.72
C LEU A 973 -27.92 3.50 3.89
N ARG A 974 -27.97 2.66 2.84
CA ARG A 974 -28.49 1.28 2.96
C ARG A 974 -27.69 0.49 3.99
N LEU A 975 -26.36 0.51 3.91
CA LEU A 975 -25.48 -0.21 4.82
C LEU A 975 -25.64 0.25 6.27
N LEU A 976 -25.81 1.55 6.49
CA LEU A 976 -26.15 2.09 7.81
C LEU A 976 -27.48 1.52 8.32
N GLY A 977 -28.51 1.53 7.49
CA GLY A 977 -29.81 0.94 7.83
C GLY A 977 -29.71 -0.55 8.15
N ALA A 978 -28.91 -1.29 7.37
CA ALA A 978 -28.64 -2.70 7.61
C ALA A 978 -27.94 -2.95 8.95
N CYS A 979 -26.88 -2.20 9.28
CA CYS A 979 -26.22 -2.25 10.59
C CYS A 979 -27.19 -1.93 11.73
N GLN A 980 -28.01 -0.88 11.59
CA GLN A 980 -29.00 -0.46 12.58
C GLN A 980 -30.04 -1.55 12.85
N ILE A 981 -30.48 -2.31 11.83
CA ILE A 981 -31.38 -3.47 12.04
C ILE A 981 -30.78 -4.45 13.04
N PHE A 982 -29.48 -4.74 12.96
CA PHE A 982 -28.84 -5.76 13.79
C PHE A 982 -28.33 -5.23 15.13
N ALA A 983 -27.98 -3.94 15.22
CA ALA A 983 -27.43 -3.31 16.43
C ALA A 983 -28.47 -2.67 17.37
N SER A 984 -29.58 -2.14 16.85
CA SER A 984 -30.58 -1.43 17.66
C SER A 984 -31.66 -2.37 18.22
N GLY A 985 -32.19 -2.03 19.41
CA GLY A 985 -33.33 -2.72 20.03
C GLY A 985 -34.72 -2.27 19.54
N GLY A 986 -34.79 -1.31 18.60
CA GLY A 986 -36.03 -0.70 18.12
C GLY A 986 -36.05 -0.48 16.61
N LEU A 987 -37.24 -0.31 16.01
CA LEU A 987 -37.39 -0.23 14.55
C LEU A 987 -37.38 1.19 13.97
N THR A 988 -37.52 2.21 14.82
CA THR A 988 -37.74 3.59 14.36
C THR A 988 -36.56 4.10 13.55
N GLU A 989 -35.35 3.91 14.06
CA GLU A 989 -34.12 4.40 13.44
C GLU A 989 -33.78 3.67 12.13
N PRO A 990 -33.67 2.32 12.08
CA PRO A 990 -33.41 1.63 10.82
C PRO A 990 -34.53 1.86 9.80
N SER A 991 -35.79 1.98 10.23
CA SER A 991 -36.89 2.26 9.32
C SER A 991 -36.79 3.65 8.69
N GLU A 992 -36.41 4.67 9.45
CA GLU A 992 -36.26 6.02 8.92
C GLU A 992 -35.05 6.12 7.98
N THR A 993 -33.95 5.47 8.32
CA THR A 993 -32.76 5.39 7.46
C THR A 993 -33.06 4.68 6.14
N LEU A 994 -33.68 3.50 6.19
CA LEU A 994 -33.99 2.72 4.98
C LEU A 994 -35.08 3.36 4.12
N ARG A 995 -36.07 4.04 4.69
CA ARG A 995 -37.05 4.82 3.90
C ARG A 995 -36.39 5.97 3.16
N ARG A 996 -35.47 6.69 3.81
CA ARG A 996 -34.68 7.75 3.15
C ARG A 996 -33.81 7.20 2.02
N ALA A 997 -33.15 6.07 2.26
CA ALA A 997 -32.39 5.37 1.23
C ALA A 997 -33.29 4.95 0.06
N LEU A 998 -34.44 4.34 0.34
CA LEU A 998 -35.37 3.86 -0.70
C LEU A 998 -35.92 5.02 -1.54
N ALA A 999 -36.41 6.07 -0.89
CA ALA A 999 -36.96 7.24 -1.60
C ALA A 999 -35.90 7.87 -2.53
N THR A 1000 -34.67 8.01 -2.03
CA THR A 1000 -33.56 8.56 -2.82
C THR A 1000 -33.15 7.61 -3.95
N ALA A 1001 -33.13 6.30 -3.71
CA ALA A 1001 -32.79 5.29 -4.72
C ALA A 1001 -33.85 5.21 -5.83
N GLU A 1002 -35.15 5.22 -5.49
CA GLU A 1002 -36.23 5.19 -6.47
C GLU A 1002 -36.25 6.44 -7.36
N GLU A 1003 -36.00 7.62 -6.78
CA GLU A 1003 -35.92 8.88 -7.55
C GLU A 1003 -34.72 8.91 -8.51
N ASN A 1004 -33.54 8.44 -8.07
CA ASN A 1004 -32.29 8.66 -8.79
C ASN A 1004 -31.80 7.46 -9.62
N LEU A 1005 -32.01 6.23 -9.13
CA LEU A 1005 -31.56 4.99 -9.76
C LEU A 1005 -32.70 4.22 -10.45
N GLY A 1006 -33.93 4.40 -9.96
CA GLY A 1006 -35.12 3.72 -10.45
C GLY A 1006 -35.55 2.53 -9.58
N ALA A 1007 -36.82 2.13 -9.72
CA ALA A 1007 -37.49 1.16 -8.86
C ALA A 1007 -36.95 -0.29 -8.99
N ASP A 1008 -36.41 -0.63 -10.16
CA ASP A 1008 -35.88 -1.96 -10.49
C ASP A 1008 -34.35 -2.04 -10.41
N ASN A 1009 -33.68 -0.96 -9.99
CA ASN A 1009 -32.23 -0.94 -9.83
C ASN A 1009 -31.82 -1.95 -8.73
N PRO A 1010 -30.78 -2.76 -8.94
CA PRO A 1010 -30.26 -3.71 -7.95
C PRO A 1010 -30.04 -3.11 -6.56
N GLU A 1011 -29.50 -1.89 -6.47
CA GLU A 1011 -29.30 -1.22 -5.17
C GLU A 1011 -30.64 -0.86 -4.49
N THR A 1012 -31.61 -0.35 -5.26
CA THR A 1012 -32.98 -0.10 -4.77
C THR A 1012 -33.59 -1.37 -4.21
N ILE A 1013 -33.35 -2.50 -4.88
CA ILE A 1013 -33.89 -3.79 -4.47
C ILE A 1013 -33.16 -4.38 -3.27
N HIS A 1014 -31.85 -4.14 -3.12
CA HIS A 1014 -31.15 -4.46 -1.87
C HIS A 1014 -31.79 -3.70 -0.68
N ILE A 1015 -32.16 -2.43 -0.84
CA ILE A 1015 -32.87 -1.67 0.20
C ILE A 1015 -34.22 -2.33 0.52
N VAL A 1016 -34.98 -2.76 -0.50
CA VAL A 1016 -36.24 -3.49 -0.35
C VAL A 1016 -36.08 -4.78 0.47
N VAL A 1017 -35.00 -5.55 0.22
CA VAL A 1017 -34.70 -6.77 1.00
C VAL A 1017 -34.48 -6.44 2.48
N TYR A 1018 -33.65 -5.44 2.78
CA TYR A 1018 -33.38 -5.03 4.15
C TYR A 1018 -34.62 -4.46 4.86
N MET A 1019 -35.53 -3.81 4.14
CA MET A 1019 -36.83 -3.42 4.69
C MET A 1019 -37.70 -4.63 5.06
N GLY A 1020 -37.73 -5.67 4.22
CA GLY A 1020 -38.40 -6.93 4.56
C GLY A 1020 -37.80 -7.59 5.80
N LEU A 1021 -36.46 -7.69 5.88
CA LEU A 1021 -35.74 -8.27 7.01
C LEU A 1021 -36.01 -7.51 8.32
N MET A 1022 -36.01 -6.18 8.25
CA MET A 1022 -36.34 -5.31 9.38
C MET A 1022 -37.72 -5.64 9.98
N TYR A 1023 -38.76 -5.71 9.15
CA TYR A 1023 -40.12 -6.02 9.61
C TYR A 1023 -40.24 -7.46 10.12
N ALA A 1024 -39.53 -8.40 9.51
CA ALA A 1024 -39.54 -9.79 9.93
C ALA A 1024 -38.89 -10.01 11.31
N LYS A 1025 -37.91 -9.17 11.72
CA LYS A 1025 -37.21 -9.26 13.03
C LYS A 1025 -38.10 -8.92 14.25
N GLN A 1026 -39.19 -8.18 14.10
CA GLN A 1026 -39.82 -7.37 15.16
C GLN A 1026 -40.38 -8.07 16.43
N SER A 1027 -40.65 -9.37 16.49
CA SER A 1027 -41.39 -9.93 17.64
C SER A 1027 -40.53 -10.77 18.61
N ASN A 1028 -39.77 -10.06 19.44
CA ASN A 1028 -39.47 -10.30 20.88
C ASN A 1028 -38.12 -9.62 21.25
N PRO A 1029 -38.05 -8.67 22.20
CA PRO A 1029 -36.79 -8.07 22.68
C PRO A 1029 -35.76 -9.05 23.23
N TYR A 1030 -36.17 -10.32 23.42
CA TYR A 1030 -35.38 -11.42 23.94
C TYR A 1030 -35.16 -12.56 22.93
N SER A 1031 -35.67 -12.46 21.69
CA SER A 1031 -35.39 -13.44 20.62
C SER A 1031 -34.66 -12.78 19.46
N TYR A 1032 -33.45 -13.27 19.17
CA TYR A 1032 -32.55 -12.76 18.13
C TYR A 1032 -32.78 -13.41 16.76
N LEU A 1033 -33.82 -14.22 16.64
CA LEU A 1033 -34.23 -14.84 15.38
C LEU A 1033 -35.24 -13.93 14.67
N VAL A 1034 -35.25 -13.99 13.33
CA VAL A 1034 -36.37 -13.44 12.55
C VAL A 1034 -37.67 -14.02 13.11
N SER A 1035 -38.50 -13.15 13.66
CA SER A 1035 -39.66 -13.59 14.43
C SER A 1035 -40.77 -14.09 13.52
N GLN A 1036 -41.35 -15.20 13.94
CA GLN A 1036 -42.35 -15.96 13.20
C GLN A 1036 -43.73 -15.26 13.07
N GLN A 1037 -43.94 -14.09 13.69
CA GLN A 1037 -45.26 -13.47 13.81
C GLN A 1037 -45.57 -12.34 12.80
N ASN A 1038 -44.57 -11.57 12.31
CA ASN A 1038 -44.81 -10.33 11.54
C ASN A 1038 -44.71 -10.47 10.01
N LEU A 1039 -45.17 -11.61 9.51
CA LEU A 1039 -45.18 -11.93 8.08
C LEU A 1039 -45.92 -10.88 7.24
N GLU A 1040 -47.03 -10.33 7.74
CA GLU A 1040 -47.88 -9.39 6.99
C GLU A 1040 -47.18 -8.07 6.63
N LEU A 1041 -46.31 -7.56 7.51
CA LEU A 1041 -45.55 -6.33 7.26
C LEU A 1041 -44.33 -6.56 6.36
N ALA A 1042 -43.70 -7.74 6.46
CA ALA A 1042 -42.51 -8.08 5.68
C ALA A 1042 -42.84 -8.56 4.26
N MET A 1043 -44.00 -9.21 4.07
CA MET A 1043 -44.37 -9.87 2.82
C MET A 1043 -44.40 -8.95 1.58
N PRO A 1044 -44.92 -7.70 1.63
CA PRO A 1044 -44.92 -6.83 0.46
C PRO A 1044 -43.50 -6.57 -0.09
N TRP A 1045 -42.52 -6.42 0.80
CA TRP A 1045 -41.13 -6.19 0.46
C TRP A 1045 -40.49 -7.45 -0.14
N PHE A 1046 -40.68 -8.60 0.50
CA PHE A 1046 -40.16 -9.85 -0.05
C PHE A 1046 -40.82 -10.25 -1.37
N ARG A 1047 -42.13 -9.98 -1.56
CA ARG A 1047 -42.78 -10.20 -2.87
C ARG A 1047 -42.15 -9.35 -3.95
N ARG A 1048 -41.96 -8.05 -3.69
CA ARG A 1048 -41.28 -7.14 -4.64
C ARG A 1048 -39.90 -7.68 -5.01
N TYR A 1049 -39.11 -8.12 -4.03
CA TYR A 1049 -37.81 -8.74 -4.28
C TYR A 1049 -37.90 -10.03 -5.10
N LEU A 1050 -38.79 -10.96 -4.73
CA LEU A 1050 -38.94 -12.24 -5.42
C LEU A 1050 -39.48 -12.08 -6.85
N ASP A 1051 -40.36 -11.11 -7.10
CA ASP A 1051 -40.85 -10.80 -8.43
C ASP A 1051 -39.73 -10.22 -9.31
N TRP A 1052 -38.89 -9.36 -8.74
CA TRP A 1052 -37.67 -8.87 -9.39
C TRP A 1052 -36.65 -10.01 -9.66
N ALA A 1053 -36.47 -10.93 -8.71
CA ALA A 1053 -35.59 -12.09 -8.87
C ALA A 1053 -36.12 -13.06 -9.95
N LYS A 1054 -37.44 -13.22 -10.05
CA LYS A 1054 -38.09 -13.99 -11.12
C LYS A 1054 -37.89 -13.36 -12.49
N SER A 1055 -38.06 -12.04 -12.61
CA SER A 1055 -37.91 -11.35 -13.90
C SER A 1055 -36.47 -11.40 -14.44
N ARG A 1056 -35.48 -11.61 -13.57
CA ARG A 1056 -34.06 -11.77 -13.91
C ARG A 1056 -33.57 -13.21 -13.96
N ASP A 1057 -34.44 -14.17 -13.68
CA ASP A 1057 -34.13 -15.59 -13.60
C ASP A 1057 -33.01 -15.97 -12.60
N ILE A 1058 -33.00 -15.31 -11.43
CA ILE A 1058 -31.99 -15.52 -10.38
C ILE A 1058 -32.56 -16.20 -9.13
N LEU A 1059 -33.76 -16.80 -9.20
CA LEU A 1059 -34.33 -17.53 -8.05
C LEU A 1059 -33.42 -18.67 -7.55
N SER A 1060 -32.56 -19.21 -8.40
CA SER A 1060 -31.58 -20.24 -8.05
C SER A 1060 -30.35 -19.71 -7.29
N SER A 1061 -30.20 -18.40 -7.14
CA SER A 1061 -29.11 -17.81 -6.35
C SER A 1061 -29.37 -17.96 -4.84
N PRO A 1062 -28.31 -17.89 -4.00
CA PRO A 1062 -28.45 -18.05 -2.55
C PRO A 1062 -29.43 -17.08 -1.88
N ASP A 1063 -29.44 -15.81 -2.27
CA ASP A 1063 -30.24 -14.78 -1.59
C ASP A 1063 -31.76 -14.99 -1.78
N PRO A 1064 -32.31 -15.20 -3.00
CA PRO A 1064 -33.72 -15.55 -3.15
C PRO A 1064 -34.11 -16.85 -2.46
N GLN A 1065 -33.22 -17.86 -2.44
CA GLN A 1065 -33.46 -19.12 -1.73
C GLN A 1065 -33.57 -18.90 -0.22
N ALA A 1066 -32.70 -18.07 0.37
CA ALA A 1066 -32.76 -17.71 1.78
C ALA A 1066 -34.08 -17.01 2.12
N ILE A 1067 -34.53 -16.07 1.28
CA ILE A 1067 -35.81 -15.37 1.47
C ILE A 1067 -37.01 -16.33 1.32
N LEU A 1068 -37.01 -17.22 0.34
CA LEU A 1068 -38.05 -18.25 0.18
C LEU A 1068 -38.14 -19.16 1.41
N GLY A 1069 -37.00 -19.63 1.93
CA GLY A 1069 -36.93 -20.44 3.13
C GLY A 1069 -37.44 -19.71 4.37
N MET A 1070 -37.08 -18.42 4.51
CA MET A 1070 -37.55 -17.58 5.61
C MET A 1070 -39.07 -17.39 5.57
N ILE A 1071 -39.65 -17.07 4.42
CA ILE A 1071 -41.10 -16.94 4.25
C ILE A 1071 -41.80 -18.27 4.57
N ALA A 1072 -41.27 -19.39 4.07
CA ALA A 1072 -41.81 -20.71 4.34
C ALA A 1072 -41.81 -21.03 5.85
N ASN A 1073 -40.70 -20.75 6.54
CA ASN A 1073 -40.58 -20.92 7.99
C ASN A 1073 -41.57 -20.02 8.78
N MET A 1074 -41.83 -18.81 8.31
CA MET A 1074 -42.81 -17.90 8.94
C MET A 1074 -44.25 -18.41 8.76
N TYR A 1075 -44.64 -18.87 7.57
CA TYR A 1075 -45.95 -19.51 7.36
C TYR A 1075 -46.10 -20.81 8.17
N MET A 1076 -45.03 -21.59 8.28
CA MET A 1076 -45.00 -22.80 9.12
C MET A 1076 -45.33 -22.51 10.57
N ALA A 1077 -44.74 -21.45 11.10
CA ALA A 1077 -44.96 -21.06 12.48
C ALA A 1077 -46.36 -20.52 12.76
N LYS A 1078 -46.98 -19.85 11.79
CA LYS A 1078 -48.41 -19.51 11.80
C LYS A 1078 -49.32 -20.73 11.60
N ARG A 1079 -48.78 -21.93 11.37
CA ARG A 1079 -49.51 -23.17 11.02
C ARG A 1079 -50.31 -23.07 9.72
N GLU A 1080 -49.92 -22.15 8.85
CA GLU A 1080 -50.46 -22.00 7.50
C GLU A 1080 -49.73 -22.95 6.54
N TYR A 1081 -49.95 -24.26 6.73
CA TYR A 1081 -49.17 -25.31 6.07
C TYR A 1081 -49.28 -25.30 4.54
N GLN A 1082 -50.39 -24.83 3.97
CA GLN A 1082 -50.58 -24.77 2.51
C GLN A 1082 -49.68 -23.71 1.86
N GLN A 1083 -49.59 -22.54 2.48
CA GLN A 1083 -48.75 -21.44 2.06
C GLN A 1083 -47.27 -21.81 2.26
N ALA A 1084 -46.93 -22.36 3.42
CA ALA A 1084 -45.60 -22.88 3.71
C ALA A 1084 -45.15 -23.92 2.68
N GLN A 1085 -46.03 -24.87 2.33
CA GLN A 1085 -45.76 -25.89 1.31
C GLN A 1085 -45.38 -25.24 -0.03
N ASN A 1086 -46.13 -24.23 -0.50
CA ASN A 1086 -45.86 -23.56 -1.77
C ASN A 1086 -44.46 -22.91 -1.81
N TYR A 1087 -44.06 -22.22 -0.73
CA TYR A 1087 -42.73 -21.60 -0.68
C TYR A 1087 -41.60 -22.61 -0.54
N TYR A 1088 -41.78 -23.70 0.22
CA TYR A 1088 -40.80 -24.80 0.23
C TYR A 1088 -40.68 -25.51 -1.12
N GLU A 1089 -41.78 -25.69 -1.85
CA GLU A 1089 -41.75 -26.26 -3.21
C GLU A 1089 -41.03 -25.34 -4.20
N GLN A 1090 -41.27 -24.03 -4.12
CA GLN A 1090 -40.50 -23.04 -4.87
C GLN A 1090 -39.00 -23.07 -4.52
N LEU A 1091 -38.67 -23.18 -3.22
CA LEU A 1091 -37.28 -23.31 -2.76
C LEU A 1091 -36.62 -24.59 -3.31
N VAL A 1092 -37.29 -25.73 -3.21
CA VAL A 1092 -36.79 -27.01 -3.78
C VAL A 1092 -36.58 -26.89 -5.29
N SER A 1093 -37.54 -26.31 -6.01
CA SER A 1093 -37.42 -26.08 -7.45
C SER A 1093 -36.26 -25.15 -7.77
N ALA A 1094 -36.01 -24.12 -6.96
CA ALA A 1094 -34.90 -23.20 -7.12
C ALA A 1094 -33.54 -23.89 -6.89
N CYS A 1095 -33.41 -24.70 -5.82
CA CYS A 1095 -32.20 -25.48 -5.57
C CYS A 1095 -31.92 -26.49 -6.69
N GLN A 1096 -32.96 -27.19 -7.15
CA GLN A 1096 -32.84 -28.13 -8.29
C GLN A 1096 -32.39 -27.42 -9.56
N LYS A 1097 -32.96 -26.25 -9.88
CA LYS A 1097 -32.55 -25.45 -11.03
C LYS A 1097 -31.11 -24.94 -10.90
N GLY A 1098 -30.68 -24.57 -9.70
CA GLY A 1098 -29.32 -24.14 -9.39
C GLY A 1098 -28.30 -25.28 -9.29
N ASN A 1099 -28.73 -26.54 -9.39
CA ASN A 1099 -27.90 -27.71 -9.10
C ASN A 1099 -27.26 -27.67 -7.70
N THR A 1100 -27.96 -27.08 -6.72
CA THR A 1100 -27.53 -27.03 -5.32
C THR A 1100 -28.28 -28.07 -4.50
N PRO A 1101 -27.62 -28.68 -3.49
CA PRO A 1101 -28.27 -29.67 -2.64
C PRO A 1101 -29.38 -29.01 -1.84
N VAL A 1102 -30.58 -29.61 -1.88
CA VAL A 1102 -31.70 -29.17 -1.04
C VAL A 1102 -31.37 -29.50 0.42
N PRO A 1103 -31.41 -28.54 1.36
CA PRO A 1103 -31.16 -28.81 2.76
C PRO A 1103 -32.12 -29.85 3.33
N ALA A 1104 -31.60 -30.78 4.15
CA ALA A 1104 -32.41 -31.84 4.76
C ALA A 1104 -33.60 -31.30 5.57
N ASP A 1105 -33.39 -30.18 6.28
CA ASP A 1105 -34.44 -29.51 7.06
C ASP A 1105 -35.58 -29.00 6.18
N VAL A 1106 -35.27 -28.48 4.99
CA VAL A 1106 -36.28 -28.04 4.01
C VAL A 1106 -37.09 -29.25 3.52
N GLN A 1107 -36.44 -30.38 3.26
CA GLN A 1107 -37.15 -31.60 2.87
C GLN A 1107 -38.05 -32.12 3.98
N ASN A 1108 -37.56 -32.15 5.23
CA ASN A 1108 -38.33 -32.58 6.40
C ASN A 1108 -39.55 -31.67 6.64
N MET A 1109 -39.36 -30.36 6.59
CA MET A 1109 -40.45 -29.39 6.77
C MET A 1109 -41.46 -29.46 5.63
N LEU A 1110 -41.02 -29.68 4.39
CA LEU A 1110 -41.91 -29.89 3.25
C LEU A 1110 -42.76 -31.16 3.41
N GLN A 1111 -42.18 -32.27 3.90
CA GLN A 1111 -42.94 -33.48 4.19
C GLN A 1111 -43.96 -33.24 5.31
N LEU A 1112 -43.57 -32.52 6.36
CA LEU A 1112 -44.47 -32.15 7.45
C LEU A 1112 -45.63 -31.26 6.97
N CYS A 1113 -45.36 -30.31 6.06
CA CYS A 1113 -46.42 -29.55 5.39
C CYS A 1113 -47.36 -30.48 4.64
N ARG A 1114 -46.82 -31.37 3.79
CA ARG A 1114 -47.60 -32.31 2.97
C ARG A 1114 -48.47 -33.25 3.80
N MET A 1115 -47.99 -33.69 4.97
CA MET A 1115 -48.78 -34.49 5.89
C MET A 1115 -49.95 -33.69 6.47
N ASN A 1116 -49.69 -32.46 6.94
CA ASN A 1116 -50.73 -31.61 7.53
C ASN A 1116 -51.75 -31.09 6.50
N THR A 1117 -51.32 -30.77 5.28
CA THR A 1117 -52.23 -30.37 4.18
C THR A 1117 -53.09 -31.52 3.69
N ARG A 1118 -52.56 -32.76 3.66
CA ARG A 1118 -53.34 -33.98 3.38
C ARG A 1118 -54.39 -34.28 4.47
N LEU A 1119 -54.06 -34.06 5.74
CA LEU A 1119 -54.99 -34.28 6.87
C LEU A 1119 -56.11 -33.23 6.94
N MET A 1120 -55.90 -32.02 6.38
CA MET A 1120 -56.89 -30.94 6.34
C MET A 1120 -57.71 -30.86 5.05
N SER A 1121 -57.49 -31.76 4.08
CA SER A 1121 -58.37 -31.90 2.93
C SER A 1121 -59.71 -32.51 3.40
N PRO A 1122 -60.87 -31.89 3.14
CA PRO A 1122 -62.15 -32.42 3.59
C PRO A 1122 -62.34 -33.82 3.01
N TYR A 1123 -62.53 -34.80 3.90
CA TYR A 1123 -63.03 -36.13 3.57
C TYR A 1123 -64.29 -35.98 2.73
N THR A 1124 -64.17 -36.14 1.42
CA THR A 1124 -65.33 -36.41 0.58
C THR A 1124 -65.78 -37.83 0.92
N SER A 1125 -67.01 -37.90 1.40
CA SER A 1125 -67.68 -39.10 1.88
C SER A 1125 -67.50 -40.29 0.94
N SER A 1126 -66.84 -41.34 1.40
CA SER A 1126 -67.25 -42.70 1.05
C SER A 1126 -67.07 -43.59 2.27
N SER A 1127 -68.21 -44.12 2.70
CA SER A 1127 -68.39 -45.07 3.78
C SER A 1127 -67.58 -46.34 3.55
N GLY A 1128 -66.82 -46.81 4.55
CA GLY A 1128 -66.30 -48.17 4.53
C GLY A 1128 -65.23 -48.44 5.58
N PHE A 1129 -65.50 -49.40 6.46
CA PHE A 1129 -64.60 -49.93 7.50
C PHE A 1129 -63.25 -50.43 6.94
N GLU A 1130 -63.12 -50.58 5.61
CA GLU A 1130 -61.88 -50.95 4.92
C GLU A 1130 -60.83 -49.83 4.87
N SER A 1131 -61.24 -48.55 4.92
CA SER A 1131 -60.29 -47.43 4.91
C SER A 1131 -59.44 -47.38 6.19
N LEU A 1132 -60.04 -47.72 7.33
CA LEU A 1132 -59.37 -47.75 8.63
C LEU A 1132 -58.32 -48.88 8.75
N LEU A 1133 -58.53 -50.00 8.04
CA LEU A 1133 -57.61 -51.14 8.05
C LEU A 1133 -56.40 -50.94 7.12
N SER A 1134 -56.57 -50.15 6.04
CA SER A 1134 -55.48 -49.80 5.13
C SER A 1134 -54.45 -48.84 5.75
N SER A 1135 -54.88 -47.99 6.68
CA SER A 1135 -54.03 -47.01 7.36
C SER A 1135 -53.18 -47.62 8.49
N PHE A 1136 -53.60 -48.73 9.09
CA PHE A 1136 -52.78 -49.49 10.06
C PHE A 1136 -51.73 -50.40 9.42
N LYS A 1137 -51.83 -50.69 8.11
CA LYS A 1137 -50.88 -51.53 7.38
C LYS A 1137 -49.70 -50.76 6.77
N ARG A 1138 -49.65 -49.43 6.95
CA ARG A 1138 -48.64 -48.50 6.41
C ARG A 1138 -47.91 -47.66 7.47
N LEU A 1139 -48.11 -47.96 8.75
CA LEU A 1139 -47.11 -47.73 9.81
C LEU A 1139 -46.16 -48.93 9.81
#